data_AF-A0A5C5WCW9-F1
#
_entry.id   AF-A0A5C5WCW9-F1
#
_cell.length_a   1.000
_cell.length_b   1.000
_cell.length_c   1.000
_cell.angle_alpha   90.00
_cell.angle_beta   90.00
_cell.angle_gamma   90.00
#
_symmetry.space_group_name_H-M   'P 1'
#
loop_
_entity.id
_entity.type
_entity.pdbx_description
1 polymer ?
#
loop_
_entity_poly.entity_id
_entity_poly.type
_entity_poly.pdbx_seq_one_letter_code
_entity_poly.pdbx_strand_id
1 'polypeptide(L)'
;MLQDSSIPNSVPIASTERDQRIESIRSLVQRASHLLPSQGPIEEFVHHNTLHVYEDRPFHQAVLDGQKQFQAEPYLSEAKYRQLCAEERISDGDLKAVVASDLGEASDQIIAGLATREQIRMEMLCHPILDGSAAELQWIIHECNALTRFRPTTSEESQENIIRSTRSWVGKLDAANRKLLPELEELRSKIGHRRSTWNASDWETFALHSLWNLCLNGVEKLPRCEEKPLQFVRPRDVFLHTTGEDIDRTVNEILIRFCGAFLDQGFSDWHLPNRELGFLASFTSLHSHPSKGMPPWFRDVPQALSELSSSGITPEESIESSLSRLGIGEADREEFVSQTLLALGGWAGMINILETHRNKVGRPVPHGTLIEFLAIRLILEEHALRHLTRETTSSDGSIATELSHARKSIVHRDEIPAERRGFILFQLAQFLGWTPAQLSELSPEQWKELADEADSFPEIERRRTFHEAYERKYHDAALKAVLAHSHRVNHETQQSTQRPLFQLVTCIDDREESFRRHLEETEPRCETLSVAGFFSVAMYYRGAADSFFQALCPGVMTPNHYVVEDVGYTFERIHRDRTRLRRRLERANHAIHTQSRTFFGGIVAGIGGSLATVPLVARVLFPRLTARTREYFGAFLRLPPVTKLQLERYQSDPGPTNGHIGFSVDEMAENVVRMLQELGLLKPEDFSQLVIITGHGSSSLNNPHESAYCCGACAGKRGGPNARAFAAMANDWRVRSKVAEANIQIPDDTKFVGAYHNTCDDSFVFFDLDRLPASHRNTIESARVAIEEARRRNAHERCRRFASVSLTVSPQDAIRHVEARSQDISQARPEYNHATNALCVVGQRKWTRGLFLDRRAFLNSYDPATDDDDHSVLLRILSAAIPVCAGISLEYYFSTVDSKIYGAGSKLPHNIVSMIGVMEGTSSDLRTGLYQQMTEIHEPIRIQFIIESTPEALLSIMDRNESIGRLCRGHWVKLSVFNPETSEAFVFDGNEFQPLDVSLDELPEMTSSLECYQGSRANIPFYSIVEPPRHRSQPLRESLSEQQFGAAGAR
;
A
#
# COMPACT_ATOMS: atom_id res chain seq x y z
N MET A 1 70.53 8.23 -31.55
CA MET A 1 71.15 7.39 -32.61
C MET A 1 71.06 5.95 -32.11
N LEU A 2 70.36 4.99 -32.69
CA LEU A 2 69.67 4.79 -33.97
C LEU A 2 68.50 3.82 -33.68
N GLN A 3 67.27 4.24 -33.94
CA GLN A 3 66.36 3.69 -34.98
C GLN A 3 65.66 2.36 -34.62
N ASP A 4 64.47 2.52 -34.03
CA ASP A 4 63.36 1.56 -34.10
C ASP A 4 62.80 1.49 -35.53
N SER A 5 62.66 0.27 -36.05
CA SER A 5 61.89 -0.03 -37.25
C SER A 5 60.47 -0.46 -36.86
N SER A 6 59.52 0.37 -37.24
CA SER A 6 58.07 0.22 -37.13
C SER A 6 57.51 -1.09 -37.71
N ILE A 7 56.78 -1.84 -36.88
CA ILE A 7 55.70 -2.74 -37.31
C ILE A 7 54.40 -2.09 -36.80
N PRO A 8 53.41 -1.76 -37.64
CA PRO A 8 52.14 -1.24 -37.15
C PRO A 8 51.32 -2.38 -36.55
N ASN A 9 51.15 -2.36 -35.23
CA ASN A 9 50.13 -3.15 -34.54
C ASN A 9 48.74 -2.66 -34.99
N SER A 10 48.13 -3.38 -35.93
CA SER A 10 46.68 -3.34 -36.11
C SER A 10 46.02 -4.00 -34.90
N VAL A 11 45.66 -3.20 -33.90
CA VAL A 11 44.70 -3.61 -32.85
C VAL A 11 43.36 -3.88 -33.55
N PRO A 12 42.67 -5.00 -33.30
CA PRO A 12 41.42 -5.31 -33.97
C PRO A 12 40.30 -4.40 -33.43
N ILE A 13 39.94 -3.38 -34.22
CA ILE A 13 38.85 -2.42 -33.94
C ILE A 13 37.49 -3.13 -33.70
N ALA A 14 37.32 -4.34 -34.23
CA ALA A 14 36.07 -5.10 -34.15
C ALA A 14 35.73 -5.67 -32.76
N SER A 15 36.72 -5.95 -31.89
CA SER A 15 36.42 -6.45 -30.54
C SER A 15 35.86 -5.36 -29.64
N THR A 16 36.30 -4.12 -29.86
CA THR A 16 35.90 -2.96 -29.05
C THR A 16 34.44 -2.56 -29.29
N GLU A 17 33.96 -2.62 -30.54
CA GLU A 17 32.55 -2.35 -30.87
C GLU A 17 31.61 -3.42 -30.32
N ARG A 18 32.00 -4.69 -30.37
CA ARG A 18 31.21 -5.80 -29.81
C ARG A 18 31.03 -5.62 -28.29
N ASP A 19 32.12 -5.38 -27.58
CA ASP A 19 32.11 -5.19 -26.13
C ASP A 19 31.30 -3.94 -25.72
N GLN A 20 31.40 -2.84 -26.50
CA GLN A 20 30.59 -1.64 -26.29
C GLN A 20 29.09 -1.89 -26.47
N ARG A 21 28.68 -2.69 -27.47
CA ARG A 21 27.26 -3.04 -27.66
C ARG A 21 26.73 -3.90 -26.53
N ILE A 22 27.50 -4.88 -26.07
CA ILE A 22 27.14 -5.73 -24.93
C ILE A 22 26.93 -4.88 -23.67
N GLU A 23 27.86 -3.96 -23.40
CA GLU A 23 27.75 -3.08 -22.23
C GLU A 23 26.56 -2.12 -22.33
N SER A 24 26.26 -1.62 -23.54
CA SER A 24 25.08 -0.81 -23.80
C SER A 24 23.78 -1.55 -23.46
N ILE A 25 23.64 -2.82 -23.89
CA ILE A 25 22.49 -3.66 -23.56
C ILE A 25 22.38 -3.91 -22.06
N ARG A 26 23.49 -4.21 -21.37
CA ARG A 26 23.49 -4.39 -19.90
C ARG A 26 23.03 -3.13 -19.19
N SER A 27 23.52 -1.97 -19.61
CA SER A 27 23.12 -0.68 -19.07
C SER A 27 21.63 -0.39 -19.29
N LEU A 28 21.09 -0.72 -20.48
CA LEU A 28 19.66 -0.60 -20.78
C LEU A 28 18.80 -1.49 -19.86
N VAL A 29 19.17 -2.76 -19.71
CA VAL A 29 18.45 -3.70 -18.82
C VAL A 29 18.54 -3.24 -17.37
N GLN A 30 19.70 -2.75 -16.93
CA GLN A 30 19.87 -2.23 -15.58
C GLN A 30 18.97 -1.01 -15.33
N ARG A 31 18.90 -0.05 -16.26
CA ARG A 31 17.98 1.10 -16.15
C ARG A 31 16.53 0.66 -16.09
N ALA A 32 16.11 -0.23 -16.98
CA ALA A 32 14.76 -0.77 -16.99
C ALA A 32 14.42 -1.59 -15.73
N SER A 33 15.41 -2.25 -15.12
CA SER A 33 15.21 -3.05 -13.90
C SER A 33 14.80 -2.22 -12.68
N HIS A 34 15.12 -0.91 -12.67
CA HIS A 34 14.68 0.00 -11.63
C HIS A 34 13.17 0.23 -11.65
N LEU A 35 12.50 0.07 -12.81
CA LEU A 35 11.03 0.19 -12.93
C LEU A 35 10.29 -1.05 -12.44
N LEU A 36 11.00 -2.17 -12.21
CA LEU A 36 10.38 -3.41 -11.77
C LEU A 36 10.03 -3.35 -10.28
N PRO A 37 8.96 -4.04 -9.84
CA PRO A 37 8.61 -4.12 -8.43
C PRO A 37 9.79 -4.60 -7.58
N SER A 38 10.05 -3.91 -6.47
CA SER A 38 11.16 -4.23 -5.55
C SER A 38 10.75 -5.15 -4.39
N GLN A 39 9.51 -5.64 -4.42
CA GLN A 39 8.96 -6.50 -3.38
C GLN A 39 9.72 -7.83 -3.27
N GLY A 40 10.07 -8.19 -2.04
CA GLY A 40 10.71 -9.46 -1.71
C GLY A 40 9.81 -10.69 -1.90
N PRO A 41 10.37 -11.90 -1.76
CA PRO A 41 9.60 -13.13 -1.66
C PRO A 41 8.51 -13.03 -0.59
N ILE A 42 7.42 -13.77 -0.75
CA ILE A 42 6.22 -13.67 0.10
C ILE A 42 6.49 -13.80 1.60
N GLU A 43 7.53 -14.54 2.00
CA GLU A 43 7.92 -14.67 3.42
C GLU A 43 8.59 -13.41 4.00
N GLU A 44 9.10 -12.50 3.17
CA GLU A 44 9.83 -11.28 3.53
C GLU A 44 9.14 -10.01 3.01
N PHE A 45 7.81 -10.01 2.93
CA PHE A 45 7.04 -8.81 2.56
C PHE A 45 7.33 -7.66 3.53
N VAL A 46 7.82 -6.55 2.99
CA VAL A 46 7.98 -5.28 3.71
C VAL A 46 7.22 -4.22 2.94
N HIS A 47 6.34 -3.50 3.63
CA HIS A 47 5.60 -2.38 3.02
C HIS A 47 6.58 -1.32 2.52
N HIS A 48 6.31 -0.78 1.34
CA HIS A 48 7.19 0.19 0.70
C HIS A 48 6.38 1.19 -0.13
N ASN A 49 7.05 2.24 -0.59
CA ASN A 49 6.47 3.09 -1.61
C ASN A 49 6.43 2.32 -2.95
N THR A 50 5.24 1.94 -3.41
CA THR A 50 5.05 1.23 -4.68
C THR A 50 5.66 2.01 -5.86
N LEU A 51 5.65 3.35 -5.79
CA LEU A 51 6.25 4.26 -6.78
C LEU A 51 7.59 4.85 -6.32
N HIS A 52 8.37 4.12 -5.50
CA HIS A 52 9.69 4.55 -5.00
C HIS A 52 10.67 5.03 -6.09
N VAL A 53 10.51 4.56 -7.33
CA VAL A 53 11.32 4.97 -8.49
C VAL A 53 11.13 6.44 -8.85
N TYR A 54 9.98 7.01 -8.51
CA TYR A 54 9.62 8.40 -8.75
C TYR A 54 9.58 9.22 -7.46
N GLU A 55 10.13 8.70 -6.35
CA GLU A 55 10.10 9.36 -5.04
C GLU A 55 10.86 10.69 -5.03
N ASP A 56 11.79 10.89 -5.97
CA ASP A 56 12.49 12.15 -6.22
C ASP A 56 11.59 13.25 -6.80
N ARG A 57 10.40 12.89 -7.27
CA ARG A 57 9.41 13.82 -7.85
C ARG A 57 8.31 14.15 -6.83
N PRO A 58 7.63 15.30 -6.99
CA PRO A 58 6.41 15.57 -6.25
C PRO A 58 5.35 14.48 -6.49
N PHE A 59 4.61 14.10 -5.44
CA PHE A 59 3.63 13.02 -5.45
C PHE A 59 2.68 13.05 -6.66
N HIS A 60 2.07 14.21 -6.94
CA HIS A 60 1.11 14.36 -8.04
C HIS A 60 1.76 14.13 -9.41
N GLN A 61 3.03 14.52 -9.59
CA GLN A 61 3.78 14.23 -10.81
C GLN A 61 4.14 12.73 -10.90
N ALA A 62 4.54 12.13 -9.78
CA ALA A 62 4.93 10.73 -9.70
C ALA A 62 3.76 9.78 -10.05
N VAL A 63 2.55 10.06 -9.59
CA VAL A 63 1.38 9.23 -9.94
C VAL A 63 0.97 9.37 -11.41
N LEU A 64 1.18 10.54 -12.02
CA LEU A 64 0.96 10.75 -13.46
C LEU A 64 2.01 10.02 -14.30
N ASP A 65 3.25 9.98 -13.84
CA ASP A 65 4.31 9.20 -14.50
C ASP A 65 4.09 7.70 -14.31
N GLY A 66 3.61 7.26 -13.15
CA GLY A 66 3.14 5.90 -12.89
C GLY A 66 1.97 5.50 -13.79
N GLN A 67 1.01 6.38 -14.02
CA GLN A 67 -0.08 6.15 -14.98
C GLN A 67 0.45 5.91 -16.40
N LYS A 68 1.41 6.72 -16.86
CA LYS A 68 2.01 6.56 -18.20
C LYS A 68 2.80 5.25 -18.31
N GLN A 69 3.62 4.93 -17.32
CA GLN A 69 4.55 3.80 -17.38
C GLN A 69 3.88 2.45 -17.11
N PHE A 70 2.99 2.40 -16.11
CA PHE A 70 2.38 1.15 -15.64
C PHE A 70 0.93 0.98 -16.08
N GLN A 71 0.34 2.00 -16.75
CA GLN A 71 -1.08 2.03 -17.11
C GLN A 71 -2.01 1.89 -15.90
N ALA A 72 -1.58 2.40 -14.75
CA ALA A 72 -2.30 2.33 -13.48
C ALA A 72 -3.13 3.60 -13.23
N GLU A 73 -4.20 3.48 -12.44
CA GLU A 73 -4.99 4.64 -12.02
C GLU A 73 -4.22 5.52 -11.01
N PRO A 74 -4.14 6.85 -11.21
CA PRO A 74 -3.41 7.75 -10.30
C PRO A 74 -4.22 8.11 -9.03
N TYR A 75 -5.56 8.13 -9.13
CA TYR A 75 -6.49 8.48 -8.05
C TYR A 75 -7.75 7.62 -8.15
N LEU A 76 -8.63 7.69 -7.14
CA LEU A 76 -9.96 7.09 -7.24
C LEU A 76 -10.75 7.68 -8.42
N SER A 77 -11.74 6.93 -8.91
CA SER A 77 -12.60 7.42 -9.98
C SER A 77 -13.41 8.65 -9.52
N GLU A 78 -13.74 9.53 -10.47
CA GLU A 78 -14.53 10.74 -10.19
C GLU A 78 -15.88 10.39 -9.54
N ALA A 79 -16.52 9.29 -9.96
CA ALA A 79 -17.74 8.78 -9.36
C ALA A 79 -17.59 8.44 -7.87
N LYS A 80 -16.42 7.92 -7.46
CA LYS A 80 -16.15 7.59 -6.06
C LYS A 80 -15.96 8.86 -5.22
N TYR A 81 -15.27 9.88 -5.74
CA TYR A 81 -15.18 11.18 -5.06
C TYR A 81 -16.53 11.87 -4.93
N ARG A 82 -17.38 11.82 -5.96
CA ARG A 82 -18.75 12.35 -5.89
C ARG A 82 -19.59 11.64 -4.84
N GLN A 83 -19.41 10.32 -4.66
CA GLN A 83 -20.02 9.60 -3.54
C GLN A 83 -19.52 10.16 -2.20
N LEU A 84 -18.23 10.46 -2.06
CA LEU A 84 -17.68 11.08 -0.85
C LEU A 84 -18.25 12.49 -0.60
N CYS A 85 -18.50 13.29 -1.64
CA CYS A 85 -19.23 14.55 -1.51
C CYS A 85 -20.67 14.33 -1.00
N ALA A 86 -21.40 13.36 -1.55
CA ALA A 86 -22.76 13.04 -1.12
C ALA A 86 -22.84 12.49 0.32
N GLU A 87 -21.77 11.84 0.79
CA GLU A 87 -21.61 11.38 2.18
C GLU A 87 -21.08 12.50 3.11
N GLU A 88 -21.00 13.75 2.64
CA GLU A 88 -20.44 14.92 3.34
C GLU A 88 -18.99 14.71 3.82
N ARG A 89 -18.24 13.86 3.14
CA ARG A 89 -16.82 13.57 3.42
C ARG A 89 -15.87 14.47 2.66
N ILE A 90 -16.40 15.23 1.71
CA ILE A 90 -15.77 16.36 1.04
C ILE A 90 -16.83 17.46 1.05
N SER A 91 -16.51 18.65 1.54
CA SER A 91 -17.44 19.79 1.48
C SER A 91 -17.10 20.73 0.32
N ASP A 92 -18.08 21.54 -0.09
CA ASP A 92 -17.87 22.60 -1.09
C ASP A 92 -16.83 23.62 -0.62
N GLY A 93 -16.73 23.85 0.70
CA GLY A 93 -15.69 24.68 1.29
C GLY A 93 -14.29 24.10 1.12
N ASP A 94 -14.15 22.77 1.26
CA ASP A 94 -12.87 22.08 1.04
C ASP A 94 -12.46 22.17 -0.44
N LEU A 95 -13.39 21.94 -1.37
CA LEU A 95 -13.14 22.06 -2.81
C LEU A 95 -12.74 23.49 -3.19
N LYS A 96 -13.47 24.48 -2.68
CA LYS A 96 -13.18 25.89 -2.92
C LYS A 96 -11.80 26.28 -2.39
N ALA A 97 -11.42 25.81 -1.21
CA ALA A 97 -10.10 26.09 -0.64
C ALA A 97 -8.97 25.52 -1.50
N VAL A 98 -9.12 24.30 -2.02
CA VAL A 98 -8.13 23.68 -2.91
C VAL A 98 -8.07 24.41 -4.26
N VAL A 99 -9.22 24.70 -4.88
CA VAL A 99 -9.25 25.44 -6.16
C VAL A 99 -8.62 26.83 -6.01
N ALA A 100 -8.92 27.55 -4.92
CA ALA A 100 -8.32 28.85 -4.65
C ALA A 100 -6.80 28.75 -4.45
N SER A 101 -6.33 27.71 -3.73
CA SER A 101 -4.89 27.45 -3.55
C SER A 101 -4.18 27.11 -4.87
N ASP A 102 -4.80 26.29 -5.72
CA ASP A 102 -4.26 25.87 -7.02
C ASP A 102 -4.19 27.03 -8.01
N LEU A 103 -5.18 27.93 -7.98
CA LEU A 103 -5.27 29.07 -8.89
C LEU A 103 -4.46 30.28 -8.42
N GLY A 104 -4.26 30.46 -7.11
CA GLY A 104 -3.60 31.63 -6.54
C GLY A 104 -4.24 32.92 -7.04
N GLU A 105 -3.42 33.85 -7.55
CA GLU A 105 -3.89 35.13 -8.11
C GLU A 105 -4.81 34.98 -9.34
N ALA A 106 -4.82 33.82 -9.99
CA ALA A 106 -5.66 33.58 -11.17
C ALA A 106 -7.11 33.20 -10.83
N SER A 107 -7.48 33.09 -9.54
CA SER A 107 -8.84 32.72 -9.11
C SER A 107 -9.90 33.69 -9.65
N ASP A 108 -9.61 34.99 -9.55
CA ASP A 108 -10.51 36.08 -9.96
C ASP A 108 -10.41 36.45 -11.45
N GLN A 109 -9.56 35.75 -12.22
CA GLN A 109 -9.43 36.00 -13.65
C GLN A 109 -10.74 35.67 -14.36
N ILE A 110 -11.32 36.66 -15.05
CA ILE A 110 -12.53 36.46 -15.86
C ILE A 110 -12.14 35.86 -17.20
N ILE A 111 -12.64 34.66 -17.51
CA ILE A 111 -12.41 33.95 -18.77
C ILE A 111 -13.49 34.36 -19.78
N ALA A 112 -13.08 34.82 -20.96
CA ALA A 112 -13.97 35.28 -22.04
C ALA A 112 -15.05 36.31 -21.66
N GLY A 113 -14.87 37.03 -20.54
CA GLY A 113 -15.85 37.98 -20.03
C GLY A 113 -17.12 37.35 -19.43
N LEU A 114 -17.15 36.03 -19.20
CA LEU A 114 -18.36 35.31 -18.79
C LEU A 114 -18.39 34.94 -17.30
N ALA A 115 -17.33 34.30 -16.81
CA ALA A 115 -17.24 33.79 -15.44
C ALA A 115 -15.78 33.82 -14.97
N THR A 116 -15.57 33.78 -13.65
CA THR A 116 -14.21 33.63 -13.11
C THR A 116 -13.69 32.22 -13.34
N ARG A 117 -12.37 32.06 -13.41
CA ARG A 117 -11.73 30.75 -13.54
C ARG A 117 -12.12 29.81 -12.40
N GLU A 118 -12.20 30.32 -11.18
CA GLU A 118 -12.69 29.57 -10.01
C GLU A 118 -14.11 29.05 -10.22
N GLN A 119 -15.03 29.90 -10.68
CA GLN A 119 -16.43 29.50 -10.93
C GLN A 119 -16.52 28.37 -11.96
N ILE A 120 -15.79 28.48 -13.07
CA ILE A 120 -15.81 27.44 -14.13
C ILE A 120 -15.34 26.09 -13.55
N ARG A 121 -14.23 26.08 -12.81
CA ARG A 121 -13.69 24.85 -12.22
C ARG A 121 -14.58 24.28 -11.13
N MET A 122 -15.16 25.14 -10.29
CA MET A 122 -16.11 24.72 -9.26
C MET A 122 -17.35 24.07 -9.87
N GLU A 123 -17.93 24.62 -10.94
CA GLU A 123 -19.08 23.99 -11.61
C GLU A 123 -18.73 22.63 -12.23
N MET A 124 -17.51 22.48 -12.78
CA MET A 124 -17.02 21.18 -13.26
C MET A 124 -16.85 20.15 -12.15
N LEU A 125 -16.58 20.58 -10.92
CA LEU A 125 -16.48 19.71 -9.74
C LEU A 125 -17.87 19.42 -9.15
N CYS A 126 -18.73 20.42 -8.99
CA CYS A 126 -20.06 20.27 -8.41
C CYS A 126 -21.00 19.43 -9.31
N HIS A 127 -20.81 19.47 -10.63
CA HIS A 127 -21.67 18.75 -11.58
C HIS A 127 -20.91 17.73 -12.43
N PRO A 128 -21.48 16.53 -12.68
CA PRO A 128 -20.83 15.51 -13.49
C PRO A 128 -20.69 15.95 -14.95
N ILE A 129 -19.44 16.01 -15.41
CA ILE A 129 -19.11 16.24 -16.81
C ILE A 129 -19.13 14.88 -17.51
N LEU A 130 -20.09 14.71 -18.42
CA LEU A 130 -20.14 13.54 -19.29
C LEU A 130 -19.17 13.77 -20.45
N ASP A 131 -18.32 12.79 -20.67
CA ASP A 131 -17.28 12.79 -21.69
C ASP A 131 -17.20 11.40 -22.34
N GLY A 132 -16.67 11.32 -23.55
CA GLY A 132 -16.54 10.08 -24.31
C GLY A 132 -15.93 10.28 -25.69
N SER A 133 -15.62 9.19 -26.37
CA SER A 133 -15.28 9.18 -27.79
C SER A 133 -16.45 9.70 -28.65
N ALA A 134 -16.19 10.07 -29.91
CA ALA A 134 -17.24 10.54 -30.82
C ALA A 134 -18.44 9.57 -30.91
N ALA A 135 -18.18 8.26 -30.91
CA ALA A 135 -19.21 7.23 -30.95
C ALA A 135 -20.01 7.16 -29.63
N GLU A 136 -19.35 7.28 -28.49
CA GLU A 136 -20.00 7.29 -27.17
C GLU A 136 -20.82 8.56 -26.96
N LEU A 137 -20.34 9.71 -27.42
CA LEU A 137 -21.04 10.99 -27.32
C LEU A 137 -22.38 10.97 -28.05
N GLN A 138 -22.45 10.38 -29.24
CA GLN A 138 -23.72 10.21 -29.95
C GLN A 138 -24.74 9.42 -29.12
N TRP A 139 -24.27 8.35 -28.46
CA TRP A 139 -25.11 7.56 -27.57
C TRP A 139 -25.51 8.35 -26.31
N ILE A 140 -24.58 9.06 -25.66
CA ILE A 140 -24.83 9.89 -24.48
C ILE A 140 -25.85 10.99 -24.77
N ILE A 141 -25.67 11.72 -25.88
CA ILE A 141 -26.58 12.82 -26.27
C ILE A 141 -28.00 12.29 -26.48
N HIS A 142 -28.14 11.13 -27.12
CA HIS A 142 -29.43 10.50 -27.38
C HIS A 142 -30.06 9.94 -26.09
N GLU A 143 -29.32 9.16 -25.31
CA GLU A 143 -29.82 8.51 -24.09
C GLU A 143 -30.23 9.55 -23.03
N CYS A 144 -29.43 10.60 -22.86
CA CYS A 144 -29.74 11.67 -21.91
C CYS A 144 -30.76 12.69 -22.42
N ASN A 145 -31.24 12.57 -23.67
CA ASN A 145 -32.09 13.59 -24.30
C ASN A 145 -31.50 15.01 -24.20
N ALA A 146 -30.17 15.13 -24.30
CA ALA A 146 -29.44 16.32 -23.88
C ALA A 146 -29.78 17.59 -24.67
N LEU A 147 -30.34 17.44 -25.87
CA LEU A 147 -30.75 18.55 -26.75
C LEU A 147 -32.25 18.91 -26.64
N THR A 148 -33.04 18.12 -25.92
CA THR A 148 -34.50 18.31 -25.81
C THR A 148 -34.97 18.57 -24.38
N ARG A 149 -34.16 18.25 -23.36
CA ARG A 149 -34.44 18.54 -21.96
C ARG A 149 -33.21 19.04 -21.23
N PHE A 150 -33.38 20.03 -20.35
CA PHE A 150 -32.30 20.46 -19.45
C PHE A 150 -31.88 19.32 -18.53
N ARG A 151 -30.60 19.33 -18.15
CA ARG A 151 -30.09 18.37 -17.16
C ARG A 151 -30.76 18.58 -15.81
N PRO A 152 -31.05 17.50 -15.05
CA PRO A 152 -31.60 17.61 -13.70
C PRO A 152 -30.74 18.45 -12.75
N THR A 153 -29.43 18.55 -13.00
CA THR A 153 -28.49 19.32 -12.20
C THR A 153 -28.48 20.82 -12.53
N THR A 154 -29.19 21.26 -13.56
CA THR A 154 -29.28 22.68 -13.95
C THR A 154 -30.27 23.40 -13.05
N SER A 155 -29.86 24.50 -12.41
CA SER A 155 -30.77 25.28 -11.54
C SER A 155 -31.96 25.85 -12.31
N GLU A 156 -33.12 25.94 -11.65
CA GLU A 156 -34.36 26.49 -12.26
C GLU A 156 -34.16 27.93 -12.75
N GLU A 157 -33.38 28.73 -12.01
CA GLU A 157 -33.03 30.10 -12.39
C GLU A 157 -32.25 30.15 -13.71
N SER A 158 -31.24 29.29 -13.88
CA SER A 158 -30.46 29.20 -15.12
C SER A 158 -31.33 28.74 -16.29
N GLN A 159 -32.20 27.75 -16.09
CA GLN A 159 -33.14 27.28 -17.11
C GLN A 159 -34.07 28.41 -17.60
N GLU A 160 -34.68 29.13 -16.66
CA GLU A 160 -35.56 30.26 -16.98
C GLU A 160 -34.81 31.40 -17.69
N ASN A 161 -33.61 31.72 -17.23
CA ASN A 161 -32.78 32.77 -17.81
C ASN A 161 -32.38 32.44 -19.26
N ILE A 162 -31.92 31.21 -19.49
CA ILE A 162 -31.55 30.72 -20.83
C ILE A 162 -32.77 30.79 -21.77
N ILE A 163 -33.94 30.28 -21.35
CA ILE A 163 -35.16 30.33 -22.17
C ILE A 163 -35.59 31.77 -22.45
N ARG A 164 -35.63 32.63 -21.42
CA ARG A 164 -36.05 34.03 -21.51
C ARG A 164 -35.12 34.84 -22.42
N SER A 165 -33.81 34.67 -22.25
CA SER A 165 -32.79 35.31 -23.09
C SER A 165 -32.89 34.83 -24.53
N THR A 166 -33.07 33.52 -24.76
CA THR A 166 -33.25 32.95 -26.10
C THR A 166 -34.47 33.55 -26.81
N ARG A 167 -35.61 33.68 -26.12
CA ARG A 167 -36.82 34.34 -26.67
C ARG A 167 -36.54 35.77 -27.11
N SER A 168 -35.82 36.53 -26.28
CA SER A 168 -35.44 37.92 -26.55
C SER A 168 -34.45 38.02 -27.72
N TRP A 169 -33.44 37.16 -27.74
CA TRP A 169 -32.40 37.09 -28.77
C TRP A 169 -32.97 36.77 -30.15
N VAL A 170 -33.79 35.71 -30.25
CA VAL A 170 -34.50 35.37 -31.50
C VAL A 170 -35.43 36.51 -31.93
N GLY A 171 -36.10 37.15 -30.98
CA GLY A 171 -36.94 38.33 -31.26
C GLY A 171 -36.17 39.51 -31.86
N LYS A 172 -34.96 39.79 -31.36
CA LYS A 172 -34.05 40.82 -31.89
C LYS A 172 -33.51 40.47 -33.27
N LEU A 173 -33.13 39.21 -33.49
CA LEU A 173 -32.63 38.72 -34.79
C LEU A 173 -33.70 38.82 -35.88
N ASP A 174 -34.94 38.40 -35.57
CA ASP A 174 -36.09 38.54 -36.46
C ASP A 174 -36.37 40.02 -36.79
N ALA A 175 -36.31 40.91 -35.80
CA ALA A 175 -36.51 42.35 -36.01
C ALA A 175 -35.39 43.01 -36.83
N ALA A 176 -34.16 42.50 -36.73
CA ALA A 176 -32.99 42.97 -37.47
C ALA A 176 -32.81 42.28 -38.85
N ASN A 177 -33.72 41.37 -39.22
CA ASN A 177 -33.66 40.56 -40.45
C ASN A 177 -32.32 39.82 -40.63
N ARG A 178 -31.70 39.38 -39.52
CA ARG A 178 -30.47 38.59 -39.51
C ARG A 178 -30.81 37.10 -39.55
N LYS A 179 -30.12 36.34 -40.40
CA LYS A 179 -30.31 34.89 -40.52
C LYS A 179 -29.73 34.15 -39.31
N LEU A 180 -30.40 33.07 -38.93
CA LEU A 180 -29.89 32.14 -37.92
C LEU A 180 -28.88 31.18 -38.56
N LEU A 181 -28.20 30.38 -37.74
CA LEU A 181 -27.43 29.25 -38.24
C LEU A 181 -28.35 28.29 -39.04
N PRO A 182 -27.89 27.70 -40.17
CA PRO A 182 -28.71 26.83 -41.02
C PRO A 182 -29.43 25.71 -40.26
N GLU A 183 -28.74 25.09 -39.30
CA GLU A 183 -29.26 24.00 -38.47
C GLU A 183 -30.41 24.47 -37.56
N LEU A 184 -30.35 25.71 -37.08
CA LEU A 184 -31.40 26.33 -36.27
C LEU A 184 -32.59 26.81 -37.12
N GLU A 185 -32.36 27.22 -38.37
CA GLU A 185 -33.44 27.51 -39.33
C GLU A 185 -34.21 26.23 -39.71
N GLU A 186 -33.50 25.11 -39.88
CA GLU A 186 -34.10 23.80 -40.11
C GLU A 186 -34.93 23.36 -38.89
N LEU A 187 -34.38 23.46 -37.69
CA LEU A 187 -35.12 23.13 -36.45
C LEU A 187 -36.35 24.04 -36.28
N ARG A 188 -36.22 25.34 -36.55
CA ARG A 188 -37.33 26.30 -36.53
C ARG A 188 -38.43 25.91 -37.53
N SER A 189 -38.07 25.37 -38.69
CA SER A 189 -39.04 24.87 -39.68
C SER A 189 -39.78 23.62 -39.20
N LYS A 190 -39.09 22.73 -38.46
CA LYS A 190 -39.67 21.49 -37.90
C LYS A 190 -40.61 21.77 -36.72
N ILE A 191 -40.29 22.73 -35.85
CA ILE A 191 -41.12 23.13 -34.70
C ILE A 191 -42.30 24.03 -35.15
N GLY A 192 -42.05 24.94 -36.10
CA GLY A 192 -43.06 25.80 -36.71
C GLY A 192 -42.62 27.27 -36.83
N HIS A 193 -42.91 27.91 -37.96
CA HIS A 193 -42.37 29.25 -38.26
C HIS A 193 -42.89 30.39 -37.37
N ARG A 194 -44.03 30.24 -36.70
CA ARG A 194 -44.65 31.27 -35.85
C ARG A 194 -44.29 31.09 -34.38
N ARG A 195 -43.51 32.02 -33.82
CA ARG A 195 -43.12 32.05 -32.39
C ARG A 195 -44.30 32.02 -31.42
N SER A 196 -45.45 32.56 -31.83
CA SER A 196 -46.67 32.63 -31.00
C SER A 196 -47.35 31.27 -30.79
N THR A 197 -46.94 30.22 -31.50
CA THR A 197 -47.52 28.87 -31.39
C THR A 197 -46.64 27.90 -30.61
N TRP A 198 -45.46 28.32 -30.15
CA TRP A 198 -44.50 27.47 -29.44
C TRP A 198 -44.89 27.31 -27.98
N ASN A 199 -44.91 26.06 -27.51
CA ASN A 199 -45.13 25.73 -26.10
C ASN A 199 -43.81 25.86 -25.29
N ALA A 200 -43.85 25.62 -23.98
CA ALA A 200 -42.66 25.73 -23.13
C ALA A 200 -41.55 24.73 -23.50
N SER A 201 -41.89 23.49 -23.87
CA SER A 201 -40.96 22.43 -24.26
C SER A 201 -40.32 22.70 -25.63
N ASP A 202 -41.05 23.34 -26.55
CA ASP A 202 -40.52 23.78 -27.85
C ASP A 202 -39.44 24.85 -27.65
N TRP A 203 -39.66 25.78 -26.72
CA TRP A 203 -38.68 26.82 -26.36
C TRP A 203 -37.45 26.25 -25.66
N GLU A 204 -37.64 25.25 -24.80
CA GLU A 204 -36.55 24.52 -24.14
C GLU A 204 -35.67 23.80 -25.18
N THR A 205 -36.28 23.01 -26.06
CA THR A 205 -35.59 22.29 -27.14
C THR A 205 -34.83 23.27 -28.03
N PHE A 206 -35.47 24.38 -28.43
CA PHE A 206 -34.82 25.37 -29.28
C PHE A 206 -33.63 26.07 -28.58
N ALA A 207 -33.72 26.34 -27.28
CA ALA A 207 -32.65 26.95 -26.51
C ALA A 207 -31.44 26.00 -26.39
N LEU A 208 -31.67 24.72 -26.10
CA LEU A 208 -30.61 23.70 -25.98
C LEU A 208 -29.90 23.45 -27.32
N HIS A 209 -30.65 23.31 -28.42
CA HIS A 209 -30.07 23.22 -29.75
C HIS A 209 -29.29 24.48 -30.14
N SER A 210 -29.76 25.67 -29.72
CA SER A 210 -29.03 26.93 -29.95
C SER A 210 -27.70 26.94 -29.21
N LEU A 211 -27.67 26.53 -27.94
CA LEU A 211 -26.43 26.43 -27.16
C LEU A 211 -25.46 25.41 -27.76
N TRP A 212 -25.93 24.20 -28.08
CA TRP A 212 -25.11 23.14 -28.68
C TRP A 212 -24.46 23.59 -29.99
N ASN A 213 -25.25 24.12 -30.93
CA ASN A 213 -24.74 24.52 -32.24
C ASN A 213 -23.79 25.72 -32.15
N LEU A 214 -24.01 26.65 -31.20
CA LEU A 214 -23.08 27.76 -30.98
C LEU A 214 -21.75 27.29 -30.40
N CYS A 215 -21.77 26.37 -29.42
CA CYS A 215 -20.56 25.77 -28.87
C CYS A 215 -19.79 24.96 -29.93
N LEU A 216 -20.48 24.13 -30.71
CA LEU A 216 -19.86 23.32 -31.77
C LEU A 216 -19.20 24.21 -32.84
N ASN A 217 -19.93 25.19 -33.37
CA ASN A 217 -19.41 26.14 -34.36
C ASN A 217 -18.27 27.03 -33.80
N GLY A 218 -18.29 27.32 -32.51
CA GLY A 218 -17.24 28.07 -31.83
C GLY A 218 -15.92 27.29 -31.79
N VAL A 219 -16.00 25.99 -31.47
CA VAL A 219 -14.83 25.12 -31.35
C VAL A 219 -14.30 24.63 -32.70
N GLU A 220 -15.16 24.34 -33.68
CA GLU A 220 -14.74 23.90 -35.03
C GLU A 220 -13.84 24.91 -35.74
N LYS A 221 -13.97 26.19 -35.39
CA LYS A 221 -13.16 27.28 -35.96
C LYS A 221 -11.80 27.45 -35.29
N LEU A 222 -11.57 26.78 -34.16
CA LEU A 222 -10.29 26.85 -33.45
C LEU A 222 -9.25 25.96 -34.14
N PRO A 223 -7.96 26.35 -34.11
CA PRO A 223 -6.90 25.45 -34.53
C PRO A 223 -6.99 24.17 -33.70
N ARG A 224 -6.94 23.03 -34.38
CA ARG A 224 -6.88 21.72 -33.72
C ARG A 224 -5.65 21.73 -32.81
N CYS A 225 -5.81 21.22 -31.58
CA CYS A 225 -4.70 21.13 -30.63
C CYS A 225 -3.53 20.42 -31.31
N GLU A 226 -2.31 20.96 -31.18
CA GLU A 226 -1.12 20.37 -31.80
C GLU A 226 -0.98 18.90 -31.37
N GLU A 227 -0.70 18.04 -32.35
CA GLU A 227 -0.41 16.62 -32.11
C GLU A 227 0.65 16.52 -31.03
N LYS A 228 0.30 15.98 -29.85
CA LYS A 228 1.35 15.52 -28.93
C LYS A 228 2.12 14.44 -29.69
N PRO A 229 3.46 14.54 -29.79
CA PRO A 229 4.23 13.50 -30.45
C PRO A 229 3.88 12.18 -29.79
N LEU A 230 3.48 11.19 -30.60
CA LEU A 230 3.14 9.87 -30.09
C LEU A 230 4.30 9.37 -29.24
N GLN A 231 4.01 9.09 -27.97
CA GLN A 231 4.91 8.29 -27.15
C GLN A 231 5.17 6.98 -27.89
N PHE A 232 6.37 6.43 -27.73
CA PHE A 232 6.73 5.17 -28.37
C PHE A 232 5.67 4.10 -28.08
N VAL A 233 5.07 3.55 -29.14
CA VAL A 233 4.10 2.46 -29.05
C VAL A 233 4.81 1.14 -29.35
N ARG A 234 4.78 0.20 -28.40
CA ARG A 234 5.35 -1.14 -28.55
C ARG A 234 4.73 -1.83 -29.78
N PRO A 235 5.52 -2.57 -30.57
CA PRO A 235 5.02 -3.40 -31.67
C PRO A 235 3.75 -4.19 -31.35
N ARG A 236 3.66 -4.82 -30.16
CA ARG A 236 2.46 -5.54 -29.73
C ARG A 236 1.21 -4.66 -29.78
N ASP A 237 1.29 -3.43 -29.29
CA ASP A 237 0.12 -2.57 -29.03
C ASP A 237 -0.39 -2.05 -30.38
N VAL A 238 0.53 -1.79 -31.30
CA VAL A 238 0.22 -1.48 -32.69
C VAL A 238 -0.60 -2.61 -33.35
N PHE A 239 -0.18 -3.87 -33.17
CA PHE A 239 -0.90 -5.02 -33.70
C PHE A 239 -2.22 -5.29 -32.97
N LEU A 240 -2.27 -5.13 -31.65
CA LEU A 240 -3.49 -5.28 -30.86
C LEU A 240 -4.56 -4.27 -31.33
N HIS A 241 -4.18 -3.01 -31.54
CA HIS A 241 -5.11 -1.97 -32.03
C HIS A 241 -5.63 -2.23 -33.44
N THR A 242 -4.84 -2.88 -34.31
CA THR A 242 -5.22 -3.13 -35.71
C THR A 242 -5.92 -4.46 -35.94
N THR A 243 -5.56 -5.49 -35.17
CA THR A 243 -6.01 -6.89 -35.37
C THR A 243 -6.95 -7.39 -34.28
N GLY A 244 -6.90 -6.80 -33.07
CA GLY A 244 -7.65 -7.25 -31.90
C GLY A 244 -7.04 -8.45 -31.15
N GLU A 245 -5.92 -9.00 -31.63
CA GLU A 245 -5.23 -10.14 -31.02
C GLU A 245 -4.05 -9.69 -30.13
N ASP A 246 -3.96 -10.24 -28.92
CA ASP A 246 -2.90 -9.94 -27.96
C ASP A 246 -1.84 -11.05 -27.91
N ILE A 247 -0.66 -10.75 -28.44
CA ILE A 247 0.49 -11.68 -28.46
C ILE A 247 1.07 -11.93 -27.07
N ASP A 248 1.00 -10.96 -26.13
CA ASP A 248 1.59 -11.12 -24.80
C ASP A 248 0.89 -12.25 -24.05
N ARG A 249 -0.41 -12.47 -24.28
CA ARG A 249 -1.14 -13.63 -23.71
C ARG A 249 -0.48 -14.96 -24.08
N THR A 250 -0.07 -15.13 -25.35
CA THR A 250 0.54 -16.38 -25.84
C THR A 250 1.97 -16.56 -25.34
N VAL A 251 2.76 -15.49 -25.34
CA VAL A 251 4.16 -15.50 -24.85
C VAL A 251 4.19 -15.74 -23.33
N ASN A 252 3.33 -15.04 -22.59
CA ASN A 252 3.26 -15.12 -21.13
C ASN A 252 2.85 -16.52 -20.66
N GLU A 253 1.95 -17.22 -21.36
CA GLU A 253 1.54 -18.58 -20.99
C GLU A 253 2.74 -19.55 -20.86
N ILE A 254 3.74 -19.43 -21.76
CA ILE A 254 4.94 -20.25 -21.74
C ILE A 254 5.90 -19.77 -20.63
N LEU A 255 6.14 -18.45 -20.58
CA LEU A 255 7.08 -17.86 -19.62
C LEU A 255 6.64 -18.07 -18.17
N ILE A 256 5.36 -17.87 -17.84
CA ILE A 256 4.83 -18.04 -16.47
C ILE A 256 5.10 -19.45 -15.95
N ARG A 257 4.83 -20.48 -16.78
CA ARG A 257 5.06 -21.88 -16.40
C ARG A 257 6.54 -22.17 -16.17
N PHE A 258 7.40 -21.64 -17.04
CA PHE A 258 8.84 -21.84 -16.93
C PHE A 258 9.43 -21.09 -15.73
N CYS A 259 9.05 -19.83 -15.51
CA CYS A 259 9.48 -19.04 -14.36
C CYS A 259 9.08 -19.72 -13.04
N GLY A 260 7.85 -20.24 -12.94
CA GLY A 260 7.41 -21.01 -11.78
C GLY A 260 8.30 -22.23 -11.51
N ALA A 261 8.67 -22.98 -12.55
CA ALA A 261 9.56 -24.14 -12.40
C ALA A 261 11.02 -23.75 -12.06
N PHE A 262 11.54 -22.67 -12.64
CA PHE A 262 12.92 -22.24 -12.46
C PHE A 262 13.18 -21.60 -11.09
N LEU A 263 12.22 -20.79 -10.62
CA LEU A 263 12.31 -20.07 -9.34
C LEU A 263 11.83 -20.90 -8.14
N ASP A 264 11.43 -22.15 -8.35
CA ASP A 264 10.98 -23.06 -7.30
C ASP A 264 12.02 -23.22 -6.17
N GLN A 265 11.62 -22.87 -4.95
CA GLN A 265 12.46 -22.98 -3.74
C GLN A 265 12.51 -24.41 -3.18
N GLY A 266 12.17 -25.42 -3.99
CA GLY A 266 12.12 -26.83 -3.61
C GLY A 266 10.75 -27.29 -3.14
N PHE A 267 9.68 -26.61 -3.55
CA PHE A 267 8.30 -27.01 -3.29
C PHE A 267 7.83 -28.07 -4.29
N SER A 268 8.32 -28.02 -5.53
CA SER A 268 8.00 -29.00 -6.56
C SER A 268 8.79 -30.30 -6.38
N ASP A 269 8.08 -31.43 -6.48
CA ASP A 269 8.68 -32.78 -6.53
C ASP A 269 9.50 -32.98 -7.82
N TRP A 270 9.10 -32.32 -8.90
CA TRP A 270 9.79 -32.37 -10.19
C TRP A 270 10.70 -31.16 -10.32
N HIS A 271 12.01 -31.41 -10.30
CA HIS A 271 13.01 -30.38 -10.47
C HIS A 271 13.27 -30.10 -11.95
N LEU A 272 13.41 -28.82 -12.27
CA LEU A 272 13.74 -28.37 -13.61
C LEU A 272 15.14 -28.88 -14.01
N PRO A 273 15.31 -29.59 -15.14
CA PRO A 273 16.61 -30.06 -15.59
C PRO A 273 17.53 -28.87 -15.88
N ASN A 274 18.82 -29.03 -15.61
CA ASN A 274 19.84 -28.04 -15.97
C ASN A 274 19.62 -26.63 -15.40
N ARG A 275 18.79 -26.47 -14.34
CA ARG A 275 18.54 -25.18 -13.67
C ARG A 275 19.84 -24.46 -13.29
N GLU A 276 20.82 -25.20 -12.78
CA GLU A 276 22.11 -24.66 -12.34
C GLU A 276 22.98 -24.11 -13.48
N LEU A 277 22.65 -24.41 -14.75
CA LEU A 277 23.35 -23.90 -15.93
C LEU A 277 22.88 -22.51 -16.36
N GLY A 278 21.85 -21.95 -15.74
CA GLY A 278 21.26 -20.67 -16.12
C GLY A 278 19.85 -20.80 -16.72
N PHE A 279 19.14 -19.68 -16.76
CA PHE A 279 17.76 -19.57 -17.26
C PHE A 279 17.69 -19.90 -18.75
N LEU A 280 18.59 -19.34 -19.55
CA LEU A 280 18.66 -19.58 -20.99
C LEU A 280 19.04 -21.02 -21.33
N ALA A 281 20.07 -21.55 -20.68
CA ALA A 281 20.53 -22.93 -20.92
C ALA A 281 19.44 -23.95 -20.56
N SER A 282 18.74 -23.75 -19.43
CA SER A 282 17.64 -24.61 -19.01
C SER A 282 16.43 -24.51 -19.96
N PHE A 283 16.07 -23.30 -20.42
CA PHE A 283 14.98 -23.10 -21.38
C PHE A 283 15.26 -23.77 -22.72
N THR A 284 16.45 -23.54 -23.28
CA THR A 284 16.88 -24.16 -24.54
C THR A 284 16.94 -25.69 -24.44
N SER A 285 17.40 -26.23 -23.30
CA SER A 285 17.40 -27.68 -23.06
C SER A 285 16.00 -28.29 -23.13
N LEU A 286 14.95 -27.54 -22.79
CA LEU A 286 13.56 -28.02 -22.77
C LEU A 286 12.84 -27.81 -24.12
N HIS A 287 13.11 -26.69 -24.79
CA HIS A 287 12.33 -26.23 -25.95
C HIS A 287 13.06 -26.30 -27.31
N SER A 288 14.32 -26.75 -27.36
CA SER A 288 15.09 -26.92 -28.61
C SER A 288 14.61 -28.05 -29.53
N HIS A 289 13.77 -28.95 -29.03
CA HIS A 289 13.29 -30.11 -29.80
C HIS A 289 11.79 -29.99 -30.11
N PRO A 290 11.36 -30.23 -31.36
CA PRO A 290 9.95 -30.23 -31.70
C PRO A 290 9.18 -31.30 -30.92
N SER A 291 8.07 -30.92 -30.27
CA SER A 291 7.19 -31.85 -29.56
C SER A 291 5.81 -31.97 -30.22
N LYS A 292 5.14 -33.12 -30.03
CA LYS A 292 3.75 -33.30 -30.53
C LYS A 292 2.80 -32.46 -29.69
N GLY A 293 1.99 -31.63 -30.35
CA GLY A 293 1.00 -30.76 -29.70
C GLY A 293 1.43 -29.31 -29.50
N MET A 294 2.58 -28.89 -30.05
CA MET A 294 2.99 -27.48 -30.03
C MET A 294 2.00 -26.59 -30.82
N PRO A 295 1.70 -25.38 -30.32
CA PRO A 295 0.83 -24.45 -31.03
C PRO A 295 1.51 -23.96 -32.33
N PRO A 296 0.72 -23.58 -33.37
CA PRO A 296 1.25 -23.19 -34.69
C PRO A 296 2.29 -22.07 -34.64
N TRP A 297 2.09 -21.06 -33.80
CA TRP A 297 2.99 -19.92 -33.64
C TRP A 297 4.38 -20.30 -33.09
N PHE A 298 4.48 -21.40 -32.33
CA PHE A 298 5.72 -21.84 -31.67
C PHE A 298 6.58 -22.75 -32.57
N ARG A 299 6.11 -23.13 -33.76
CA ARG A 299 6.78 -24.14 -34.61
C ARG A 299 8.22 -23.81 -34.98
N ASP A 300 8.52 -22.53 -35.20
CA ASP A 300 9.82 -22.05 -35.64
C ASP A 300 10.78 -21.75 -34.46
N VAL A 301 10.27 -21.73 -33.21
CA VAL A 301 11.04 -21.39 -32.00
C VAL A 301 12.12 -22.44 -31.66
N PRO A 302 11.86 -23.77 -31.70
CA PRO A 302 12.89 -24.77 -31.44
C PRO A 302 14.13 -24.64 -32.32
N GLN A 303 13.94 -24.25 -33.59
CA GLN A 303 15.04 -24.02 -34.52
C GLN A 303 15.88 -22.82 -34.08
N ALA A 304 15.25 -21.69 -33.75
CA ALA A 304 15.94 -20.49 -33.27
C ALA A 304 16.75 -20.76 -31.98
N LEU A 305 16.20 -21.54 -31.05
CA LEU A 305 16.90 -21.94 -29.82
C LEU A 305 18.08 -22.90 -30.08
N SER A 306 17.94 -23.81 -31.05
CA SER A 306 19.03 -24.69 -31.49
C SER A 306 20.16 -23.91 -32.17
N GLU A 307 19.82 -22.89 -32.98
CA GLU A 307 20.80 -22.00 -33.61
C GLU A 307 21.53 -21.16 -32.56
N LEU A 308 20.83 -20.62 -31.57
CA LEU A 308 21.42 -19.87 -30.46
C LEU A 308 22.43 -20.72 -29.67
N SER A 309 22.06 -21.95 -29.31
CA SER A 309 22.96 -22.84 -28.55
C SER A 309 24.18 -23.33 -29.34
N SER A 310 24.04 -23.54 -30.66
CA SER A 310 25.13 -24.02 -31.51
C SER A 310 26.11 -22.92 -31.95
N SER A 311 25.66 -21.68 -32.01
CA SER A 311 26.46 -20.52 -32.43
C SER A 311 27.28 -19.87 -31.32
N GLY A 312 27.00 -20.20 -30.04
CA GLY A 312 27.72 -19.64 -28.90
C GLY A 312 27.51 -18.14 -28.69
N ILE A 313 26.41 -17.60 -29.23
CA ILE A 313 25.98 -16.20 -29.11
C ILE A 313 25.59 -15.91 -27.66
N THR A 314 26.01 -14.77 -27.11
CA THR A 314 25.64 -14.39 -25.74
C THR A 314 24.18 -13.90 -25.67
N PRO A 315 23.53 -13.92 -24.49
CA PRO A 315 22.17 -13.38 -24.34
C PRO A 315 22.05 -11.93 -24.82
N GLU A 316 23.05 -11.08 -24.57
CA GLU A 316 23.07 -9.68 -25.00
C GLU A 316 23.10 -9.53 -26.53
N GLU A 317 23.90 -10.37 -27.20
CA GLU A 317 23.95 -10.41 -28.66
C GLU A 317 22.62 -10.90 -29.26
N SER A 318 21.96 -11.85 -28.60
CA SER A 318 20.61 -12.28 -28.98
C SER A 318 19.59 -11.13 -28.88
N ILE A 319 19.66 -10.35 -27.79
CA ILE A 319 18.81 -9.16 -27.60
C ILE A 319 19.04 -8.16 -28.73
N GLU A 320 20.30 -7.81 -29.02
CA GLU A 320 20.65 -6.88 -30.10
C GLU A 320 20.11 -7.36 -31.46
N SER A 321 20.21 -8.66 -31.71
CA SER A 321 19.71 -9.29 -32.92
C SER A 321 18.18 -9.19 -33.06
N SER A 322 17.44 -9.46 -31.97
CA SER A 322 15.98 -9.33 -31.95
C SER A 322 15.52 -7.88 -32.06
N LEU A 323 16.17 -6.92 -31.37
CA LEU A 323 15.88 -5.49 -31.50
C LEU A 323 16.03 -5.02 -32.96
N SER A 324 17.10 -5.46 -33.62
CA SER A 324 17.36 -5.14 -35.03
C SER A 324 16.29 -5.72 -35.96
N ARG A 325 15.86 -6.98 -35.74
CA ARG A 325 14.83 -7.64 -36.57
C ARG A 325 13.42 -7.07 -36.35
N LEU A 326 13.13 -6.58 -35.15
CA LEU A 326 11.89 -5.86 -34.83
C LEU A 326 11.88 -4.42 -35.37
N GLY A 327 13.02 -3.90 -35.83
CA GLY A 327 13.13 -2.54 -36.38
C GLY A 327 13.08 -1.44 -35.33
N ILE A 328 13.52 -1.72 -34.10
CA ILE A 328 13.54 -0.73 -32.99
C ILE A 328 14.78 0.16 -33.11
N GLY A 329 14.55 1.46 -33.31
CA GLY A 329 15.63 2.47 -33.40
C GLY A 329 16.29 2.72 -32.06
N GLU A 330 17.55 3.20 -32.04
CA GLU A 330 18.33 3.40 -30.81
C GLU A 330 17.65 4.29 -29.77
N ALA A 331 16.96 5.35 -30.20
CA ALA A 331 16.23 6.26 -29.32
C ALA A 331 15.05 5.59 -28.58
N ASP A 332 14.48 4.54 -29.16
CA ASP A 332 13.29 3.86 -28.65
C ASP A 332 13.64 2.60 -27.81
N ARG A 333 14.91 2.18 -27.80
CA ARG A 333 15.32 0.90 -27.18
C ARG A 333 15.04 0.86 -25.68
N GLU A 334 15.26 1.96 -24.97
CA GLU A 334 15.05 2.02 -23.52
C GLU A 334 13.58 1.86 -23.13
N GLU A 335 12.70 2.58 -23.82
CA GLU A 335 11.25 2.48 -23.60
C GLU A 335 10.74 1.09 -24.00
N PHE A 336 11.19 0.55 -25.14
CA PHE A 336 10.80 -0.78 -25.59
C PHE A 336 11.22 -1.88 -24.60
N VAL A 337 12.46 -1.86 -24.12
CA VAL A 337 12.96 -2.84 -23.14
C VAL A 337 12.19 -2.72 -21.83
N SER A 338 11.90 -1.50 -21.38
CA SER A 338 11.12 -1.24 -20.17
C SER A 338 9.71 -1.81 -20.27
N GLN A 339 8.97 -1.48 -21.34
CA GLN A 339 7.62 -1.99 -21.58
C GLN A 339 7.59 -3.53 -21.76
N THR A 340 8.63 -4.10 -22.35
CA THR A 340 8.75 -5.57 -22.54
C THR A 340 8.97 -6.30 -21.22
N LEU A 341 9.79 -5.75 -20.31
CA LEU A 341 9.98 -6.31 -18.98
C LEU A 341 8.72 -6.15 -18.12
N LEU A 342 8.07 -4.98 -18.17
CA LEU A 342 6.84 -4.68 -17.41
C LEU A 342 5.63 -5.53 -17.83
N ALA A 343 5.63 -6.10 -19.03
CA ALA A 343 4.57 -6.99 -19.48
C ALA A 343 4.49 -8.33 -18.71
N LEU A 344 5.52 -8.68 -17.93
CA LEU A 344 5.47 -9.63 -16.80
C LEU A 344 6.30 -9.05 -15.64
N GLY A 345 5.95 -7.83 -15.24
CA GLY A 345 6.70 -7.05 -14.26
C GLY A 345 6.87 -7.77 -12.92
N GLY A 346 5.88 -8.52 -12.46
CA GLY A 346 5.95 -9.30 -11.23
C GLY A 346 7.00 -10.41 -11.28
N TRP A 347 6.99 -11.22 -12.33
CA TRP A 347 8.01 -12.27 -12.54
C TRP A 347 9.40 -11.68 -12.79
N ALA A 348 9.51 -10.67 -13.65
CA ALA A 348 10.78 -10.01 -13.95
C ALA A 348 11.37 -9.33 -12.70
N GLY A 349 10.54 -8.65 -11.91
CA GLY A 349 10.91 -8.04 -10.63
C GLY A 349 11.39 -9.08 -9.62
N MET A 350 10.68 -10.20 -9.49
CA MET A 350 11.11 -11.30 -8.61
C MET A 350 12.46 -11.89 -9.05
N ILE A 351 12.69 -12.06 -10.37
CA ILE A 351 14.00 -12.48 -10.89
C ILE A 351 15.08 -11.48 -10.49
N ASN A 352 14.84 -10.18 -10.68
CA ASN A 352 15.77 -9.11 -10.32
C ASN A 352 16.10 -9.12 -8.82
N ILE A 353 15.09 -9.27 -7.96
CA ILE A 353 15.25 -9.31 -6.51
C ILE A 353 16.03 -10.55 -6.05
N LEU A 354 15.74 -11.72 -6.61
CA LEU A 354 16.45 -12.95 -6.28
C LEU A 354 17.90 -12.95 -6.79
N GLU A 355 18.16 -12.26 -7.90
CA GLU A 355 19.50 -12.10 -8.46
C GLU A 355 20.37 -11.15 -7.61
N THR A 356 19.77 -10.05 -7.12
CA THR A 356 20.43 -9.01 -6.31
C THR A 356 20.57 -9.41 -4.84
N HIS A 357 19.57 -10.07 -4.25
CA HIS A 357 19.51 -10.39 -2.82
C HIS A 357 19.55 -11.90 -2.54
N ARG A 358 20.59 -12.58 -3.02
CA ARG A 358 20.75 -14.05 -2.95
C ARG A 358 20.64 -14.65 -1.54
N ASN A 359 20.94 -13.88 -0.50
CA ASN A 359 20.95 -14.34 0.89
C ASN A 359 19.54 -14.50 1.51
N LYS A 360 18.49 -14.02 0.81
CA LYS A 360 17.10 -14.01 1.29
C LYS A 360 16.33 -15.29 0.97
N VAL A 361 16.89 -16.22 0.20
CA VAL A 361 16.20 -17.44 -0.24
C VAL A 361 17.04 -18.70 -0.09
N GLY A 362 16.37 -19.84 0.03
CA GLY A 362 17.02 -21.15 0.17
C GLY A 362 17.70 -21.65 -1.12
N ARG A 363 17.20 -21.25 -2.30
CA ARG A 363 17.75 -21.61 -3.61
C ARG A 363 17.93 -20.34 -4.47
N PRO A 364 19.12 -19.72 -4.46
CA PRO A 364 19.38 -18.51 -5.25
C PRO A 364 19.37 -18.78 -6.76
N VAL A 365 19.28 -17.72 -7.55
CA VAL A 365 19.36 -17.74 -9.03
C VAL A 365 20.72 -17.24 -9.52
N PRO A 366 21.25 -17.70 -10.66
CA PRO A 366 22.53 -17.21 -11.23
C PRO A 366 22.52 -15.71 -11.58
N HIS A 367 23.69 -15.08 -11.69
CA HIS A 367 23.80 -13.70 -12.22
C HIS A 367 23.51 -13.69 -13.73
N GLY A 368 22.92 -12.62 -14.24
CA GLY A 368 22.50 -12.47 -15.64
C GLY A 368 21.15 -13.09 -15.95
N THR A 369 20.40 -13.58 -14.95
CA THR A 369 19.10 -14.26 -15.16
C THR A 369 18.08 -13.31 -15.78
N LEU A 370 18.06 -12.03 -15.38
CA LEU A 370 17.13 -11.04 -15.95
C LEU A 370 17.41 -10.77 -17.45
N ILE A 371 18.69 -10.74 -17.84
CA ILE A 371 19.11 -10.56 -19.23
C ILE A 371 18.70 -11.78 -20.06
N GLU A 372 18.93 -12.99 -19.53
CA GLU A 372 18.51 -14.25 -20.16
C GLU A 372 16.98 -14.33 -20.32
N PHE A 373 16.22 -13.87 -19.33
CA PHE A 373 14.76 -13.76 -19.40
C PHE A 373 14.31 -12.84 -20.54
N LEU A 374 14.92 -11.65 -20.66
CA LEU A 374 14.62 -10.70 -21.74
C LEU A 374 14.95 -11.30 -23.11
N ALA A 375 16.10 -11.96 -23.25
CA ALA A 375 16.51 -12.60 -24.50
C ALA A 375 15.48 -13.63 -24.98
N ILE A 376 15.02 -14.51 -24.09
CA ILE A 376 14.00 -15.51 -24.42
C ILE A 376 12.67 -14.82 -24.77
N ARG A 377 12.25 -13.83 -23.99
CA ARG A 377 10.99 -13.12 -24.24
C ARG A 377 10.99 -12.48 -25.63
N LEU A 378 12.08 -11.82 -26.02
CA LEU A 378 12.20 -11.19 -27.34
C LEU A 378 12.17 -12.22 -28.48
N ILE A 379 12.79 -13.40 -28.30
CA ILE A 379 12.66 -14.50 -29.27
C ILE A 379 11.19 -14.91 -29.40
N LEU A 380 10.50 -15.15 -28.28
CA LEU A 380 9.09 -15.56 -28.30
C LEU A 380 8.18 -14.50 -28.93
N GLU A 381 8.36 -13.23 -28.58
CA GLU A 381 7.61 -12.09 -29.13
C GLU A 381 7.84 -11.93 -30.63
N GLU A 382 9.10 -12.04 -31.07
CA GLU A 382 9.45 -11.98 -32.48
C GLU A 382 8.72 -13.06 -33.30
N HIS A 383 8.72 -14.30 -32.82
CA HIS A 383 8.05 -15.41 -33.51
C HIS A 383 6.52 -15.32 -33.44
N ALA A 384 5.96 -14.84 -32.33
CA ALA A 384 4.52 -14.60 -32.20
C ALA A 384 4.04 -13.51 -33.17
N LEU A 385 4.77 -12.39 -33.27
CA LEU A 385 4.50 -11.32 -34.24
C LEU A 385 4.60 -11.84 -35.67
N ARG A 386 5.67 -12.60 -35.99
CA ARG A 386 5.88 -13.15 -37.33
C ARG A 386 4.73 -14.09 -37.75
N HIS A 387 4.16 -14.84 -36.80
CA HIS A 387 2.98 -15.65 -37.04
C HIS A 387 1.73 -14.80 -37.30
N LEU A 388 1.46 -13.80 -36.44
CA LEU A 388 0.30 -12.91 -36.59
C LEU A 388 0.34 -12.14 -37.92
N THR A 389 1.50 -11.65 -38.33
CA THR A 389 1.69 -10.99 -39.64
C THR A 389 1.35 -11.94 -40.80
N ARG A 390 1.80 -13.21 -40.75
CA ARG A 390 1.48 -14.21 -41.78
C ARG A 390 -0.01 -14.53 -41.87
N GLU A 391 -0.76 -14.44 -40.76
CA GLU A 391 -2.21 -14.68 -40.76
C GLU A 391 -3.01 -13.48 -41.27
N THR A 392 -2.57 -12.26 -40.95
CA THR A 392 -3.31 -11.03 -41.24
C THR A 392 -2.97 -10.41 -42.61
N THR A 393 -1.75 -10.63 -43.10
CA THR A 393 -1.30 -10.11 -44.40
C THR A 393 -0.95 -11.24 -45.36
N SER A 394 -1.44 -11.15 -46.60
CA SER A 394 -1.15 -12.12 -47.68
C SER A 394 0.28 -11.99 -48.26
N SER A 395 1.20 -11.34 -47.54
CA SER A 395 2.58 -11.06 -47.99
C SER A 395 3.60 -11.54 -46.97
N ASP A 396 4.72 -12.11 -47.43
CA ASP A 396 5.92 -12.42 -46.62
C ASP A 396 6.73 -11.13 -46.29
N GLY A 397 6.04 -10.04 -45.97
CA GLY A 397 6.66 -8.75 -45.64
C GLY A 397 7.49 -8.80 -44.34
N SER A 398 8.50 -7.94 -44.24
CA SER A 398 9.25 -7.76 -42.99
C SER A 398 8.35 -7.16 -41.90
N ILE A 399 8.45 -7.66 -40.66
CA ILE A 399 7.68 -7.17 -39.49
C ILE A 399 7.79 -5.64 -39.37
N ALA A 400 8.99 -5.09 -39.58
CA ALA A 400 9.25 -3.66 -39.50
C ALA A 400 8.44 -2.83 -40.52
N THR A 401 8.21 -3.37 -41.72
CA THR A 401 7.44 -2.69 -42.77
C THR A 401 5.97 -2.61 -42.39
N GLU A 402 5.39 -3.70 -41.90
CA GLU A 402 3.98 -3.71 -41.47
C GLU A 402 3.75 -2.87 -40.21
N LEU A 403 4.68 -2.87 -39.26
CA LEU A 403 4.64 -1.97 -38.11
C LEU A 403 4.60 -0.49 -38.54
N SER A 404 5.39 -0.12 -39.55
CA SER A 404 5.39 1.26 -40.06
C SER A 404 4.05 1.66 -40.71
N HIS A 405 3.37 0.71 -41.35
CA HIS A 405 2.05 0.93 -41.95
C HIS A 405 0.97 1.05 -40.88
N ALA A 406 0.94 0.11 -39.93
CA ALA A 406 -0.02 0.08 -38.84
C ALA A 406 0.09 1.32 -37.92
N ARG A 407 1.32 1.81 -37.65
CA ARG A 407 1.54 3.06 -36.90
C ARG A 407 0.87 4.28 -37.55
N LYS A 408 0.90 4.39 -38.89
CA LYS A 408 0.23 5.50 -39.60
C LYS A 408 -1.29 5.47 -39.44
N SER A 409 -1.87 4.27 -39.33
CA SER A 409 -3.32 4.12 -39.11
C SER A 409 -3.77 4.52 -37.70
N ILE A 410 -2.90 4.42 -36.69
CA ILE A 410 -3.20 4.81 -35.31
C ILE A 410 -3.21 6.33 -35.16
N VAL A 411 -2.23 7.03 -35.75
CA VAL A 411 -2.08 8.50 -35.68
C VAL A 411 -3.36 9.22 -36.11
N HIS A 412 -4.03 8.74 -37.16
CA HIS A 412 -5.24 9.36 -37.68
C HIS A 412 -6.50 9.18 -36.81
N ARG A 413 -6.42 8.42 -35.70
CA ARG A 413 -7.58 8.07 -34.87
C ARG A 413 -7.63 8.80 -33.52
N ASP A 414 -6.52 9.38 -33.06
CA ASP A 414 -6.40 10.06 -31.76
C ASP A 414 -6.77 11.56 -31.80
N GLU A 415 -7.31 12.07 -32.91
CA GLU A 415 -7.82 13.45 -32.97
C GLU A 415 -8.97 13.64 -31.96
N ILE A 416 -8.84 14.62 -31.04
CA ILE A 416 -9.94 15.03 -30.16
C ILE A 416 -11.07 15.57 -31.05
N PRO A 417 -12.24 14.91 -31.12
CA PRO A 417 -13.33 15.37 -31.98
C PRO A 417 -13.83 16.74 -31.50
N ALA A 418 -14.12 17.66 -32.43
CA ALA A 418 -14.66 18.98 -32.08
C ALA A 418 -15.97 18.86 -31.29
N GLU A 419 -16.72 17.79 -31.54
CA GLU A 419 -17.94 17.41 -30.83
C GLU A 419 -17.72 17.19 -29.34
N ARG A 420 -16.56 16.63 -28.95
CA ARG A 420 -16.22 16.39 -27.53
C ARG A 420 -16.05 17.72 -26.77
N ARG A 421 -15.20 18.61 -27.29
CA ARG A 421 -14.96 19.94 -26.71
C ARG A 421 -16.25 20.79 -26.71
N GLY A 422 -17.00 20.77 -27.81
CA GLY A 422 -18.30 21.43 -27.91
C GLY A 422 -19.30 20.93 -26.85
N PHE A 423 -19.26 19.63 -26.52
CA PHE A 423 -20.16 19.03 -25.53
C PHE A 423 -19.81 19.40 -24.09
N ILE A 424 -18.52 19.51 -23.77
CA ILE A 424 -18.08 20.01 -22.46
C ILE A 424 -18.54 21.46 -22.27
N LEU A 425 -18.30 22.33 -23.27
CA LEU A 425 -18.74 23.74 -23.20
C LEU A 425 -20.26 23.89 -23.17
N PHE A 426 -20.99 23.02 -23.88
CA PHE A 426 -22.45 22.96 -23.81
C PHE A 426 -22.97 22.59 -22.41
N GLN A 427 -22.29 21.70 -21.69
CA GLN A 427 -22.64 21.37 -20.31
C GLN A 427 -22.35 22.55 -19.37
N LEU A 428 -21.18 23.19 -19.51
CA LEU A 428 -20.80 24.35 -18.72
C LEU A 428 -21.74 25.54 -18.94
N ALA A 429 -22.15 25.78 -20.18
CA ALA A 429 -23.12 26.82 -20.51
C ALA A 429 -24.46 26.62 -19.79
N GLN A 430 -24.90 25.37 -19.62
CA GLN A 430 -26.11 25.08 -18.85
C GLN A 430 -25.93 25.38 -17.37
N PHE A 431 -24.83 24.92 -16.76
CA PHE A 431 -24.59 25.09 -15.32
C PHE A 431 -24.42 26.56 -14.93
N LEU A 432 -23.60 27.29 -15.67
CA LEU A 432 -23.31 28.71 -15.43
C LEU A 432 -24.40 29.65 -15.99
N GLY A 433 -25.45 29.12 -16.62
CA GLY A 433 -26.55 29.92 -17.17
C GLY A 433 -26.13 30.82 -18.35
N TRP A 434 -25.08 30.46 -19.09
CA TRP A 434 -24.63 31.22 -20.26
C TRP A 434 -25.70 31.19 -21.35
N THR A 435 -26.01 32.36 -21.91
CA THR A 435 -27.12 32.49 -22.85
C THR A 435 -26.63 32.45 -24.31
N PRO A 436 -27.46 31.98 -25.26
CA PRO A 436 -27.11 32.00 -26.69
C PRO A 436 -26.71 33.39 -27.21
N ALA A 437 -27.30 34.46 -26.64
CA ALA A 437 -26.93 35.83 -26.99
C ALA A 437 -25.46 36.13 -26.65
N GLN A 438 -25.02 35.81 -25.43
CA GLN A 438 -23.65 36.01 -24.97
C GLN A 438 -22.67 35.18 -25.80
N LEU A 439 -22.97 33.89 -26.01
CA LEU A 439 -22.09 33.01 -26.80
C LEU A 439 -21.97 33.44 -28.27
N SER A 440 -23.03 34.03 -28.84
CA SER A 440 -23.00 34.54 -30.22
C SER A 440 -22.14 35.80 -30.40
N GLU A 441 -21.81 36.51 -29.33
CA GLU A 441 -21.02 37.74 -29.34
C GLU A 441 -19.52 37.50 -29.07
N LEU A 442 -19.12 36.28 -28.71
CA LEU A 442 -17.74 35.95 -28.41
C LEU A 442 -16.83 35.99 -29.65
N SER A 443 -15.64 36.56 -29.49
CA SER A 443 -14.58 36.54 -30.51
C SER A 443 -13.92 35.15 -30.61
N PRO A 444 -13.20 34.84 -31.70
CA PRO A 444 -12.42 33.62 -31.81
C PRO A 444 -11.39 33.44 -30.68
N GLU A 445 -10.77 34.51 -30.21
CA GLU A 445 -9.83 34.50 -29.08
C GLU A 445 -10.52 34.15 -27.77
N GLN A 446 -11.74 34.66 -27.54
CA GLN A 446 -12.52 34.33 -26.35
C GLN A 446 -13.02 32.87 -26.36
N TRP A 447 -13.42 32.35 -27.53
CA TRP A 447 -13.71 30.93 -27.69
C TRP A 447 -12.49 30.06 -27.42
N LYS A 448 -11.30 30.51 -27.87
CA LYS A 448 -10.04 29.83 -27.56
C LYS A 448 -9.79 29.83 -26.05
N GLU A 449 -9.95 30.97 -25.38
CA GLU A 449 -9.73 31.10 -23.93
C GLU A 449 -10.65 30.15 -23.12
N LEU A 450 -11.93 30.05 -23.48
CA LEU A 450 -12.88 29.11 -22.84
C LEU A 450 -12.52 27.64 -23.09
N ALA A 451 -12.15 27.32 -24.33
CA ALA A 451 -11.84 25.95 -24.70
C ALA A 451 -10.50 25.50 -24.08
N ASP A 452 -9.49 26.38 -24.04
CA ASP A 452 -8.22 26.15 -23.38
C ASP A 452 -8.41 25.98 -21.85
N GLU A 453 -9.32 26.74 -21.22
CA GLU A 453 -9.64 26.56 -19.80
C GLU A 453 -10.25 25.18 -19.52
N ALA A 454 -11.25 24.77 -20.32
CA ALA A 454 -11.88 23.45 -20.17
C ALA A 454 -10.88 22.31 -20.41
N ASP A 455 -9.98 22.45 -21.37
CA ASP A 455 -8.94 21.47 -21.67
C ASP A 455 -7.82 21.44 -20.60
N SER A 456 -7.60 22.56 -19.89
CA SER A 456 -6.63 22.65 -18.78
C SER A 456 -7.09 21.93 -17.50
N PHE A 457 -8.38 21.59 -17.39
CA PHE A 457 -8.95 20.89 -16.24
C PHE A 457 -9.59 19.54 -16.62
N PRO A 458 -8.79 18.60 -17.18
CA PRO A 458 -9.26 17.29 -17.58
C PRO A 458 -9.66 16.44 -16.37
N GLU A 459 -10.24 15.26 -16.62
CA GLU A 459 -10.72 14.37 -15.58
C GLU A 459 -9.67 14.04 -14.51
N ILE A 460 -8.42 13.80 -14.92
CA ILE A 460 -7.35 13.46 -13.98
C ILE A 460 -7.04 14.62 -13.03
N GLU A 461 -7.04 15.86 -13.52
CA GLU A 461 -6.85 17.06 -12.68
C GLU A 461 -8.05 17.28 -11.75
N ARG A 462 -9.28 17.02 -12.20
CA ARG A 462 -10.46 17.06 -11.31
C ARG A 462 -10.34 16.03 -10.19
N ARG A 463 -9.95 14.80 -10.51
CA ARG A 463 -9.70 13.74 -9.51
C ARG A 463 -8.61 14.14 -8.52
N ARG A 464 -7.55 14.83 -8.97
CA ARG A 464 -6.52 15.42 -8.10
C ARG A 464 -7.13 16.42 -7.11
N THR A 465 -7.91 17.39 -7.58
CA THR A 465 -8.55 18.40 -6.72
C THR A 465 -9.50 17.76 -5.71
N PHE A 466 -10.31 16.77 -6.12
CA PHE A 466 -11.15 16.02 -5.19
C PHE A 466 -10.32 15.28 -4.13
N HIS A 467 -9.19 14.69 -4.55
CA HIS A 467 -8.30 13.97 -3.65
C HIS A 467 -7.70 14.88 -2.58
N GLU A 468 -7.19 16.05 -2.97
CA GLU A 468 -6.65 17.02 -2.02
C GLU A 468 -7.71 17.58 -1.07
N ALA A 469 -8.92 17.84 -1.57
CA ALA A 469 -10.03 18.30 -0.73
C ALA A 469 -10.43 17.23 0.30
N TYR A 470 -10.41 15.95 -0.10
CA TYR A 470 -10.67 14.82 0.77
C TYR A 470 -9.61 14.65 1.87
N GLU A 471 -8.33 14.79 1.51
CA GLU A 471 -7.22 14.76 2.47
C GLU A 471 -7.32 15.93 3.46
N ARG A 472 -7.48 17.16 2.92
CA ARG A 472 -7.58 18.39 3.69
C ARG A 472 -8.61 18.28 4.81
N LYS A 473 -9.83 17.81 4.48
CA LYS A 473 -10.90 17.67 5.48
C LYS A 473 -10.49 16.82 6.67
N TYR A 474 -9.84 15.69 6.42
CA TYR A 474 -9.41 14.77 7.48
C TYR A 474 -8.22 15.34 8.26
N HIS A 475 -7.21 15.88 7.57
CA HIS A 475 -6.01 16.45 8.20
C HIS A 475 -6.34 17.66 9.08
N ASP A 476 -7.18 18.57 8.59
CA ASP A 476 -7.65 19.72 9.35
C ASP A 476 -8.43 19.27 10.60
N ALA A 477 -9.33 18.28 10.47
CA ALA A 477 -10.06 17.74 11.62
C ALA A 477 -9.13 17.07 12.65
N ALA A 478 -8.10 16.35 12.21
CA ALA A 478 -7.13 15.69 13.08
C ALA A 478 -6.28 16.71 13.86
N LEU A 479 -5.77 17.74 13.17
CA LEU A 479 -4.97 18.80 13.80
C LEU A 479 -5.79 19.59 14.82
N LYS A 480 -7.02 19.99 14.45
CA LYS A 480 -7.95 20.65 15.38
C LYS A 480 -8.21 19.80 16.62
N ALA A 481 -8.40 18.49 16.45
CA ALA A 481 -8.65 17.60 17.58
C ALA A 481 -7.44 17.52 18.53
N VAL A 482 -6.23 17.38 18.01
CA VAL A 482 -5.02 17.34 18.84
C VAL A 482 -4.85 18.67 19.60
N LEU A 483 -5.05 19.81 18.94
CA LEU A 483 -4.92 21.14 19.56
C LEU A 483 -5.98 21.41 20.63
N ALA A 484 -7.25 21.11 20.34
CA ALA A 484 -8.34 21.29 21.30
C ALA A 484 -8.12 20.39 22.54
N HIS A 485 -7.66 19.15 22.33
CA HIS A 485 -7.34 18.24 23.43
C HIS A 485 -6.10 18.68 24.22
N SER A 486 -5.03 19.15 23.57
CA SER A 486 -3.83 19.64 24.26
C SER A 486 -4.14 20.86 25.13
N HIS A 487 -4.96 21.78 24.62
CA HIS A 487 -5.43 22.95 25.38
C HIS A 487 -6.17 22.51 26.65
N ARG A 488 -7.10 21.55 26.54
CA ARG A 488 -7.82 20.99 27.69
C ARG A 488 -6.89 20.35 28.72
N VAL A 489 -5.97 19.48 28.26
CA VAL A 489 -4.99 18.82 29.13
C VAL A 489 -4.13 19.85 29.88
N ASN A 490 -3.67 20.91 29.22
CA ASN A 490 -2.89 21.96 29.86
C ASN A 490 -3.66 22.66 30.99
N HIS A 491 -4.98 22.87 30.85
CA HIS A 491 -5.82 23.47 31.90
C HIS A 491 -6.17 22.50 33.03
N GLU A 492 -6.33 21.21 32.73
CA GLU A 492 -6.69 20.17 33.71
C GLU A 492 -5.50 19.68 34.53
N THR A 493 -4.25 19.87 34.07
CA THR A 493 -3.06 19.27 34.70
C THR A 493 -2.66 19.99 36.00
N GLN A 494 -3.38 19.66 37.08
CA GLN A 494 -2.90 19.68 38.47
C GLN A 494 -3.26 18.34 39.16
N GLN A 495 -2.70 17.21 38.74
CA GLN A 495 -2.58 15.92 39.50
C GLN A 495 -2.11 14.81 38.53
N SER A 496 -1.18 13.90 38.83
CA SER A 496 -0.79 13.23 40.08
C SER A 496 0.70 12.84 40.00
N THR A 497 1.47 13.10 41.06
CA THR A 497 2.90 12.73 41.20
C THR A 497 3.11 11.26 41.64
N GLN A 498 2.08 10.41 41.52
CA GLN A 498 2.18 9.01 41.94
C GLN A 498 2.75 8.14 40.83
N ARG A 499 3.76 7.33 41.20
CA ARG A 499 4.35 6.28 40.38
C ARG A 499 3.27 5.37 39.78
N PRO A 500 3.28 5.08 38.46
CA PRO A 500 2.32 4.19 37.82
C PRO A 500 2.32 2.78 38.42
N LEU A 501 1.17 2.10 38.39
CA LEU A 501 1.05 0.71 38.88
C LEU A 501 1.93 -0.24 38.07
N PHE A 502 1.87 -0.12 36.75
CA PHE A 502 2.75 -0.77 35.78
C PHE A 502 2.79 0.08 34.51
N GLN A 503 3.84 -0.12 33.72
CA GLN A 503 4.00 0.50 32.41
C GLN A 503 3.95 -0.57 31.31
N LEU A 504 3.28 -0.24 30.22
CA LEU A 504 3.25 -1.08 29.02
C LEU A 504 3.88 -0.33 27.85
N VAL A 505 4.99 -0.84 27.33
CA VAL A 505 5.62 -0.33 26.11
C VAL A 505 5.18 -1.22 24.94
N THR A 506 4.48 -0.66 23.97
CA THR A 506 4.06 -1.38 22.75
C THR A 506 4.87 -0.94 21.53
N CYS A 507 4.68 -1.63 20.41
CA CYS A 507 5.06 -1.09 19.11
C CYS A 507 4.27 0.20 18.81
N ILE A 508 4.78 1.05 17.91
CA ILE A 508 4.08 2.23 17.38
C ILE A 508 2.86 1.91 16.50
N ASP A 509 2.66 0.64 16.20
CA ASP A 509 1.62 0.10 15.32
C ASP A 509 0.21 0.68 15.64
N ASP A 510 -0.51 1.14 14.61
CA ASP A 510 -1.86 1.72 14.72
C ASP A 510 -2.87 0.75 15.33
N ARG A 511 -2.62 -0.57 15.21
CA ARG A 511 -3.46 -1.59 15.81
C ARG A 511 -3.37 -1.65 17.33
N GLU A 512 -2.27 -1.15 17.91
CA GLU A 512 -2.05 -1.06 19.35
C GLU A 512 -2.73 0.18 19.97
N GLU A 513 -3.11 1.17 19.14
CA GLU A 513 -3.76 2.41 19.58
C GLU A 513 -5.03 2.13 20.40
N SER A 514 -5.97 1.38 19.82
CA SER A 514 -7.23 1.04 20.49
C SER A 514 -7.00 0.17 21.72
N PHE A 515 -6.04 -0.76 21.68
CA PHE A 515 -5.70 -1.61 22.83
C PHE A 515 -5.16 -0.78 24.00
N ARG A 516 -4.23 0.14 23.76
CA ARG A 516 -3.68 1.05 24.78
C ARG A 516 -4.76 1.92 25.40
N ARG A 517 -5.63 2.50 24.56
CA ARG A 517 -6.76 3.32 25.03
C ARG A 517 -7.70 2.54 25.94
N HIS A 518 -8.12 1.33 25.54
CA HIS A 518 -8.95 0.44 26.37
C HIS A 518 -8.26 0.02 27.67
N LEU A 519 -6.93 -0.16 27.66
CA LEU A 519 -6.16 -0.50 28.85
C LEU A 519 -6.13 0.66 29.85
N GLU A 520 -5.89 1.88 29.38
CA GLU A 520 -5.88 3.10 30.21
C GLU A 520 -7.27 3.41 30.76
N GLU A 521 -8.35 3.17 30.00
CA GLU A 521 -9.73 3.28 30.50
C GLU A 521 -10.06 2.21 31.56
N THR A 522 -9.43 1.04 31.49
CA THR A 522 -9.68 -0.07 32.42
C THR A 522 -8.89 0.09 33.73
N GLU A 523 -7.63 0.53 33.64
CA GLU A 523 -6.79 0.85 34.80
C GLU A 523 -6.12 2.21 34.58
N PRO A 524 -6.70 3.30 35.12
CA PRO A 524 -6.15 4.65 34.97
C PRO A 524 -4.75 4.85 35.56
N ARG A 525 -4.29 3.97 36.47
CA ARG A 525 -2.91 4.02 37.00
C ARG A 525 -1.90 3.28 36.12
N CYS A 526 -2.34 2.72 34.99
CA CYS A 526 -1.46 2.25 33.94
C CYS A 526 -0.96 3.44 33.12
N GLU A 527 0.28 3.33 32.67
CA GLU A 527 0.86 4.22 31.68
C GLU A 527 1.28 3.41 30.46
N THR A 528 0.90 3.87 29.27
CA THR A 528 1.29 3.21 28.02
C THR A 528 2.25 4.07 27.22
N LEU A 529 3.34 3.46 26.77
CA LEU A 529 4.35 4.11 25.94
C LEU A 529 4.52 3.31 24.65
N SER A 530 5.17 3.90 23.66
CA SER A 530 5.33 3.28 22.35
C SER A 530 6.64 3.66 21.69
N VAL A 531 7.27 2.68 21.06
CA VAL A 531 8.50 2.83 20.28
C VAL A 531 8.48 1.84 19.12
N ALA A 532 9.37 1.99 18.13
CA ALA A 532 9.45 1.06 17.01
C ALA A 532 9.66 -0.39 17.50
N GLY A 533 8.91 -1.35 16.93
CA GLY A 533 8.76 -2.71 17.47
C GLY A 533 10.01 -3.59 17.54
N PHE A 534 11.16 -3.13 17.03
CA PHE A 534 12.46 -3.80 17.22
C PHE A 534 13.14 -3.39 18.54
N PHE A 535 12.63 -2.37 19.25
CA PHE A 535 13.05 -1.97 20.61
C PHE A 535 14.54 -1.66 20.73
N SER A 536 15.14 -1.00 19.72
CA SER A 536 16.59 -0.79 19.62
C SER A 536 17.44 -2.08 19.53
N VAL A 537 16.84 -3.26 19.43
CA VAL A 537 17.53 -4.56 19.32
C VAL A 537 17.48 -5.07 17.88
N ALA A 538 18.34 -4.53 17.01
CA ALA A 538 18.47 -5.03 15.64
C ALA A 538 19.28 -6.34 15.62
N MET A 539 18.64 -7.45 15.23
CA MET A 539 19.27 -8.77 15.24
C MET A 539 18.80 -9.69 14.10
N TYR A 540 19.69 -10.59 13.67
CA TYR A 540 19.35 -11.82 12.96
C TYR A 540 18.92 -12.89 13.96
N TYR A 541 17.66 -13.27 13.95
CA TYR A 541 17.08 -14.23 14.87
C TYR A 541 16.89 -15.61 14.24
N ARG A 542 17.18 -16.67 14.99
CA ARG A 542 16.81 -18.05 14.66
C ARG A 542 16.10 -18.69 15.85
N GLY A 543 14.81 -18.97 15.69
CA GLY A 543 14.03 -19.70 16.69
C GLY A 543 14.49 -21.15 16.83
N ALA A 544 14.14 -21.80 17.94
CA ALA A 544 14.56 -23.18 18.23
C ALA A 544 14.10 -24.22 17.19
N ALA A 545 13.06 -23.90 16.40
CA ALA A 545 12.53 -24.76 15.35
C ALA A 545 12.90 -24.30 13.93
N ASP A 546 13.53 -23.14 13.79
CA ASP A 546 13.80 -22.51 12.51
C ASP A 546 15.13 -23.00 11.91
N SER A 547 15.18 -23.10 10.59
CA SER A 547 16.36 -23.59 9.88
C SER A 547 17.33 -22.47 9.47
N PHE A 548 16.84 -21.24 9.34
CA PHE A 548 17.60 -20.08 8.85
C PHE A 548 17.43 -18.88 9.79
N PHE A 549 18.38 -17.94 9.72
CA PHE A 549 18.27 -16.66 10.43
C PHE A 549 17.38 -15.69 9.65
N GLN A 550 16.63 -14.87 10.38
CA GLN A 550 15.77 -13.83 9.83
C GLN A 550 16.12 -12.48 10.46
N ALA A 551 16.16 -11.41 9.66
CA ALA A 551 16.37 -10.07 10.19
C ALA A 551 15.11 -9.60 10.95
N LEU A 552 15.28 -9.11 12.18
CA LEU A 552 14.23 -8.51 13.00
C LEU A 552 14.54 -7.02 13.25
N CYS A 553 14.47 -6.23 12.19
CA CYS A 553 14.66 -4.77 12.21
C CYS A 553 13.95 -4.11 11.01
N PRO A 554 13.81 -2.77 10.97
CA PRO A 554 13.31 -2.06 9.79
C PRO A 554 14.19 -2.30 8.56
N GLY A 555 13.60 -2.25 7.36
CA GLY A 555 14.32 -2.47 6.10
C GLY A 555 15.40 -1.43 5.78
N VAL A 556 15.35 -0.26 6.40
CA VAL A 556 16.35 0.82 6.27
C VAL A 556 17.65 0.54 7.03
N MET A 557 17.72 -0.52 7.83
CA MET A 557 18.92 -0.89 8.57
C MET A 557 19.27 -2.37 8.40
N THR A 558 20.56 -2.70 8.49
CA THR A 558 21.05 -4.09 8.44
C THR A 558 21.55 -4.49 9.83
N PRO A 559 21.08 -5.62 10.41
CA PRO A 559 21.60 -6.11 11.67
C PRO A 559 23.05 -6.57 11.54
N ASN A 560 23.83 -6.38 12.59
CA ASN A 560 25.15 -6.99 12.70
C ASN A 560 25.14 -8.23 13.60
N HIS A 561 24.18 -8.34 14.53
CA HIS A 561 24.19 -9.33 15.60
C HIS A 561 23.30 -10.53 15.27
N TYR A 562 23.72 -11.72 15.71
CA TYR A 562 22.97 -12.97 15.54
C TYR A 562 22.48 -13.46 16.90
N VAL A 563 21.22 -13.85 17.03
CA VAL A 563 20.62 -14.37 18.26
C VAL A 563 19.95 -15.71 17.97
N VAL A 564 20.22 -16.69 18.84
CA VAL A 564 19.65 -18.03 18.74
C VAL A 564 18.80 -18.29 19.96
N GLU A 565 17.63 -18.90 19.73
CA GLU A 565 16.81 -19.45 20.81
C GLU A 565 17.10 -20.95 20.97
N ASP A 566 17.64 -21.32 22.12
CA ASP A 566 17.94 -22.71 22.47
C ASP A 566 16.90 -23.28 23.44
N VAL A 567 16.68 -24.60 23.35
CA VAL A 567 15.89 -25.35 24.34
C VAL A 567 16.75 -25.59 25.58
N GLY A 568 16.23 -25.28 26.77
CA GLY A 568 16.95 -25.44 28.03
C GLY A 568 17.48 -26.88 28.24
N TYR A 569 18.70 -26.96 28.79
CA TYR A 569 19.53 -28.17 28.94
C TYR A 569 18.79 -29.37 29.57
N THR A 570 17.89 -29.12 30.54
CA THR A 570 17.11 -30.15 31.23
C THR A 570 16.15 -30.92 30.30
N PHE A 571 15.82 -30.36 29.13
CA PHE A 571 14.90 -30.95 28.14
C PHE A 571 15.59 -31.34 26.81
N GLU A 572 16.91 -31.20 26.71
CA GLU A 572 17.67 -31.40 25.46
C GLU A 572 17.57 -32.84 24.93
N ARG A 573 17.60 -33.85 25.82
CA ARG A 573 17.45 -35.28 25.47
C ARG A 573 16.06 -35.60 24.95
N ILE A 574 15.03 -35.03 25.58
CA ILE A 574 13.63 -35.16 25.19
C ILE A 574 13.40 -34.47 23.83
N HIS A 575 14.02 -33.32 23.60
CA HIS A 575 13.97 -32.63 22.31
C HIS A 575 14.65 -33.42 21.20
N ARG A 576 15.85 -33.98 21.42
CA ARG A 576 16.58 -34.76 20.41
C ARG A 576 15.79 -35.98 19.90
N ASP A 577 15.11 -36.69 20.79
CA ASP A 577 14.22 -37.80 20.43
C ASP A 577 12.94 -37.32 19.72
N ARG A 578 12.43 -36.14 20.10
CA ARG A 578 11.28 -35.47 19.44
C ARG A 578 11.61 -34.94 18.05
N THR A 579 12.77 -34.32 17.82
CA THR A 579 13.19 -33.85 16.49
C THR A 579 13.40 -35.03 15.54
N ARG A 580 13.87 -36.17 16.06
CA ARG A 580 13.92 -37.44 15.30
C ARG A 580 12.53 -37.97 14.96
N LEU A 581 11.59 -37.93 15.91
CA LEU A 581 10.20 -38.33 15.68
C LEU A 581 9.48 -37.39 14.69
N ARG A 582 9.68 -36.08 14.81
CA ARG A 582 9.12 -35.05 13.93
C ARG A 582 9.68 -35.18 12.52
N ARG A 583 10.99 -35.35 12.37
CA ARG A 583 11.62 -35.65 11.07
C ARG A 583 11.13 -36.97 10.47
N ARG A 584 10.84 -37.99 11.29
CA ARG A 584 10.23 -39.25 10.80
C ARG A 584 8.78 -39.06 10.36
N LEU A 585 7.99 -38.29 11.10
CA LEU A 585 6.61 -37.95 10.77
C LEU A 585 6.53 -37.03 9.54
N GLU A 586 7.43 -36.06 9.41
CA GLU A 586 7.57 -35.18 8.25
C GLU A 586 7.99 -35.98 7.02
N ARG A 587 8.96 -36.89 7.14
CA ARG A 587 9.31 -37.83 6.06
C ARG A 587 8.16 -38.77 5.72
N ALA A 588 7.38 -39.22 6.70
CA ALA A 588 6.22 -40.06 6.47
C ALA A 588 5.07 -39.28 5.80
N ASN A 589 4.78 -38.05 6.22
CA ASN A 589 3.81 -37.16 5.58
C ASN A 589 4.24 -36.80 4.16
N HIS A 590 5.52 -36.48 3.98
CA HIS A 590 6.10 -36.20 2.67
C HIS A 590 6.02 -37.43 1.77
N ALA A 591 6.31 -38.64 2.30
CA ALA A 591 6.16 -39.92 1.60
C ALA A 591 4.68 -40.25 1.29
N ILE A 592 3.74 -39.94 2.18
CA ILE A 592 2.30 -40.11 1.96
C ILE A 592 1.81 -39.13 0.88
N HIS A 593 2.31 -37.89 0.87
CA HIS A 593 2.03 -36.90 -0.19
C HIS A 593 2.62 -37.26 -1.55
N THR A 594 3.81 -37.85 -1.60
CA THR A 594 4.42 -38.33 -2.86
C THR A 594 3.79 -39.63 -3.33
N GLN A 595 3.45 -40.54 -2.42
CA GLN A 595 2.78 -41.80 -2.76
C GLN A 595 1.32 -41.59 -3.15
N SER A 596 0.61 -40.61 -2.58
CA SER A 596 -0.80 -40.32 -2.91
C SER A 596 -1.03 -39.94 -4.39
N ARG A 597 0.02 -39.54 -5.10
CA ARG A 597 0.02 -39.24 -6.54
C ARG A 597 0.28 -40.46 -7.44
N THR A 598 0.59 -41.62 -6.86
CA THR A 598 0.69 -42.90 -7.59
C THR A 598 -0.67 -43.62 -7.60
N PHE A 599 -0.93 -44.50 -8.57
CA PHE A 599 -2.20 -45.23 -8.66
C PHE A 599 -2.60 -45.95 -7.35
N PHE A 600 -1.65 -46.60 -6.68
CA PHE A 600 -1.91 -47.31 -5.41
C PHE A 600 -1.99 -46.39 -4.20
N GLY A 601 -1.13 -45.37 -4.10
CA GLY A 601 -1.23 -44.43 -3.00
C GLY A 601 -2.42 -43.47 -3.14
N GLY A 602 -2.96 -43.25 -4.34
CA GLY A 602 -4.21 -42.53 -4.57
C GLY A 602 -5.43 -43.24 -3.99
N ILE A 603 -5.45 -44.58 -4.02
CA ILE A 603 -6.51 -45.39 -3.36
C ILE A 603 -6.39 -45.30 -1.84
N VAL A 604 -5.17 -45.43 -1.30
CA VAL A 604 -4.91 -45.29 0.15
C VAL A 604 -5.23 -43.88 0.64
N ALA A 605 -4.88 -42.86 -0.14
CA ALA A 605 -5.21 -41.46 0.11
C ALA A 605 -6.72 -41.19 -0.03
N GLY A 606 -7.45 -41.90 -0.90
CA GLY A 606 -8.90 -41.80 -0.99
C GLY A 606 -9.61 -42.31 0.26
N ILE A 607 -9.15 -43.44 0.81
CA ILE A 607 -9.70 -44.02 2.07
C ILE A 607 -9.30 -43.17 3.28
N GLY A 608 -8.01 -42.84 3.40
CA GLY A 608 -7.51 -41.97 4.46
C GLY A 608 -8.08 -40.55 4.39
N GLY A 609 -8.26 -40.03 3.18
CA GLY A 609 -8.87 -38.72 2.90
C GLY A 609 -10.34 -38.67 3.33
N SER A 610 -11.10 -39.76 3.12
CA SER A 610 -12.49 -39.85 3.59
C SER A 610 -12.61 -39.77 5.12
N LEU A 611 -11.64 -40.35 5.85
CA LEU A 611 -11.54 -40.21 7.31
C LEU A 611 -11.05 -38.82 7.73
N ALA A 612 -10.20 -38.18 6.93
CA ALA A 612 -9.75 -36.79 7.13
C ALA A 612 -10.85 -35.75 6.85
N THR A 613 -11.94 -36.11 6.15
CA THR A 613 -13.10 -35.24 5.94
C THR A 613 -13.75 -34.83 7.25
N VAL A 614 -13.85 -35.72 8.25
CA VAL A 614 -14.48 -35.42 9.54
C VAL A 614 -13.75 -34.28 10.28
N PRO A 615 -12.42 -34.36 10.53
CA PRO A 615 -11.71 -33.25 11.16
C PRO A 615 -11.66 -31.99 10.28
N LEU A 616 -11.71 -32.11 8.95
CA LEU A 616 -11.75 -30.96 8.05
C LEU A 616 -13.10 -30.23 8.13
N VAL A 617 -14.22 -30.97 8.08
CA VAL A 617 -15.58 -30.43 8.28
C VAL A 617 -15.73 -29.83 9.67
N ALA A 618 -15.21 -30.50 10.71
CA ALA A 618 -15.22 -29.96 12.07
C ALA A 618 -14.40 -28.67 12.19
N ARG A 619 -13.28 -28.54 11.48
CA ARG A 619 -12.46 -27.33 11.44
C ARG A 619 -13.14 -26.16 10.74
N VAL A 620 -13.99 -26.42 9.74
CA VAL A 620 -14.79 -25.40 9.06
C VAL A 620 -16.00 -24.98 9.89
N LEU A 621 -16.76 -25.94 10.44
CA LEU A 621 -17.99 -25.65 11.20
C LEU A 621 -17.73 -25.16 12.63
N PHE A 622 -16.65 -25.64 13.26
CA PHE A 622 -16.31 -25.35 14.65
C PHE A 622 -14.81 -25.03 14.82
N PRO A 623 -14.29 -23.97 14.17
CA PRO A 623 -12.85 -23.65 14.13
C PRO A 623 -12.27 -23.46 15.53
N ARG A 624 -12.93 -22.69 16.39
CA ARG A 624 -12.47 -22.42 17.77
C ARG A 624 -12.43 -23.68 18.64
N LEU A 625 -13.46 -24.52 18.57
CA LEU A 625 -13.52 -25.77 19.34
C LEU A 625 -12.42 -26.73 18.89
N THR A 626 -12.24 -26.85 17.57
CA THR A 626 -11.19 -27.69 16.97
C THR A 626 -9.79 -27.19 17.32
N ALA A 627 -9.58 -25.87 17.34
CA ALA A 627 -8.32 -25.28 17.79
C ALA A 627 -8.05 -25.55 19.28
N ARG A 628 -9.02 -25.28 20.17
CA ARG A 628 -8.88 -25.53 21.62
C ARG A 628 -8.67 -27.00 21.95
N THR A 629 -9.39 -27.90 21.29
CA THR A 629 -9.19 -29.35 21.48
C THR A 629 -7.80 -29.77 21.00
N ARG A 630 -7.35 -29.29 19.83
CA ARG A 630 -5.98 -29.54 19.34
C ARG A 630 -4.92 -29.00 20.29
N GLU A 631 -5.14 -27.81 20.86
CA GLU A 631 -4.24 -27.21 21.86
C GLU A 631 -4.25 -27.98 23.17
N TYR A 632 -5.41 -28.44 23.65
CA TYR A 632 -5.52 -29.21 24.88
C TYR A 632 -4.86 -30.59 24.77
N PHE A 633 -5.19 -31.36 23.73
CA PHE A 633 -4.52 -32.64 23.43
C PHE A 633 -3.05 -32.44 23.07
N GLY A 634 -2.75 -31.33 22.40
CA GLY A 634 -1.41 -30.86 22.09
C GLY A 634 -0.62 -30.61 23.37
N ALA A 635 -1.12 -29.82 24.31
CA ALA A 635 -0.46 -29.43 25.56
C ALA A 635 -0.20 -30.61 26.49
N PHE A 636 -1.11 -31.60 26.51
CA PHE A 636 -0.90 -32.85 27.24
C PHE A 636 0.27 -33.68 26.67
N LEU A 637 0.55 -33.56 25.37
CA LEU A 637 1.70 -34.18 24.68
C LEU A 637 2.91 -33.22 24.52
N ARG A 638 2.70 -31.92 24.73
CA ARG A 638 3.62 -30.79 24.48
C ARG A 638 3.67 -29.91 25.73
N LEU A 639 4.38 -30.34 26.77
CA LEU A 639 4.94 -29.37 27.70
C LEU A 639 5.90 -28.48 26.89
N PRO A 640 5.68 -27.15 26.80
CA PRO A 640 6.56 -26.28 26.04
C PRO A 640 7.96 -26.35 26.66
N PRO A 641 9.02 -26.54 25.86
CA PRO A 641 10.37 -26.44 26.39
C PRO A 641 10.56 -25.03 26.96
N VAL A 642 11.12 -24.94 28.17
CA VAL A 642 11.67 -23.67 28.65
C VAL A 642 12.81 -23.33 27.69
N THR A 643 12.63 -22.30 26.85
CA THR A 643 13.66 -21.83 25.92
C THR A 643 14.48 -20.72 26.56
N LYS A 644 15.71 -20.53 26.09
CA LYS A 644 16.60 -19.44 26.51
C LYS A 644 17.21 -18.78 25.27
N LEU A 645 17.22 -17.46 25.26
CA LEU A 645 17.95 -16.69 24.24
C LEU A 645 19.45 -16.68 24.56
N GLN A 646 20.27 -17.01 23.57
CA GLN A 646 21.71 -16.75 23.61
C GLN A 646 21.95 -15.29 23.21
N LEU A 647 22.02 -14.42 24.22
CA LEU A 647 22.18 -12.98 24.01
C LEU A 647 23.62 -12.48 24.17
N GLU A 648 24.48 -13.16 24.92
CA GLU A 648 25.84 -12.70 25.21
C GLU A 648 26.85 -13.32 24.23
N ARG A 649 27.63 -12.45 23.59
CA ARG A 649 28.74 -12.80 22.71
C ARG A 649 30.04 -12.87 23.51
N TYR A 650 30.85 -13.89 23.25
CA TYR A 650 32.15 -14.10 23.92
C TYR A 650 33.35 -13.64 23.08
N GLN A 651 33.19 -13.57 21.75
CA GLN A 651 34.21 -13.05 20.82
C GLN A 651 34.00 -11.56 20.55
N SER A 652 35.00 -10.88 20.00
CA SER A 652 34.89 -9.45 19.63
C SER A 652 33.96 -9.24 18.44
N ASP A 653 34.04 -10.11 17.43
CA ASP A 653 33.36 -9.89 16.16
C ASP A 653 32.01 -10.62 16.11
N PRO A 654 30.94 -10.03 15.56
CA PRO A 654 29.67 -10.72 15.41
C PRO A 654 29.66 -11.70 14.22
N GLY A 655 28.87 -12.77 14.31
CA GLY A 655 28.78 -13.75 13.24
C GLY A 655 27.86 -14.94 13.56
N PRO A 656 27.49 -15.74 12.55
CA PRO A 656 26.54 -16.86 12.70
C PRO A 656 27.17 -18.12 13.35
N THR A 657 28.44 -18.06 13.72
CA THR A 657 29.21 -19.18 14.29
C THR A 657 29.29 -19.11 15.82
N ASN A 658 29.52 -20.26 16.47
CA ASN A 658 29.60 -20.33 17.93
C ASN A 658 30.66 -19.38 18.51
N GLY A 659 30.27 -18.63 19.54
CA GLY A 659 31.10 -17.61 20.19
C GLY A 659 30.91 -16.20 19.63
N HIS A 660 30.42 -16.07 18.40
CA HIS A 660 30.14 -14.79 17.71
C HIS A 660 28.65 -14.41 17.73
N ILE A 661 27.79 -15.28 18.31
CA ILE A 661 26.35 -15.09 18.51
C ILE A 661 26.12 -14.23 19.76
N GLY A 662 25.27 -13.23 19.64
CA GLY A 662 24.84 -12.32 20.70
C GLY A 662 25.39 -10.90 20.54
N PHE A 663 25.31 -10.16 21.63
CA PHE A 663 25.80 -8.81 21.85
C PHE A 663 26.86 -8.84 22.95
N SER A 664 27.78 -7.88 22.93
CA SER A 664 28.61 -7.53 24.08
C SER A 664 27.80 -6.76 25.12
N VAL A 665 28.29 -6.71 26.36
CA VAL A 665 27.61 -5.96 27.45
C VAL A 665 27.53 -4.46 27.15
N ASP A 666 28.53 -3.90 26.46
CA ASP A 666 28.53 -2.50 26.02
C ASP A 666 27.43 -2.24 24.99
N GLU A 667 27.34 -3.07 23.94
CA GLU A 667 26.27 -2.98 22.93
C GLU A 667 24.87 -3.17 23.55
N MET A 668 24.73 -4.07 24.53
CA MET A 668 23.46 -4.22 25.28
C MET A 668 23.09 -2.95 26.05
N ALA A 669 24.08 -2.31 26.70
CA ALA A 669 23.85 -1.06 27.43
C ALA A 669 23.49 0.08 26.49
N GLU A 670 24.14 0.20 25.34
CA GLU A 670 23.78 1.19 24.32
C GLU A 670 22.33 1.02 23.84
N ASN A 671 21.89 -0.21 23.56
CA ASN A 671 20.51 -0.47 23.14
C ASN A 671 19.49 -0.08 24.22
N VAL A 672 19.80 -0.36 25.49
CA VAL A 672 18.95 0.02 26.63
C VAL A 672 18.91 1.53 26.81
N VAL A 673 20.05 2.22 26.77
CA VAL A 673 20.14 3.69 26.88
C VAL A 673 19.34 4.35 25.76
N ARG A 674 19.54 3.93 24.50
CA ARG A 674 18.85 4.50 23.33
C ARG A 674 17.33 4.42 23.47
N MET A 675 16.81 3.24 23.84
CA MET A 675 15.36 3.07 23.98
C MET A 675 14.80 3.87 25.16
N LEU A 676 15.49 3.92 26.30
CA LEU A 676 15.03 4.69 27.45
C LEU A 676 15.02 6.20 27.17
N GLN A 677 16.00 6.70 26.41
CA GLN A 677 16.01 8.08 25.91
C GLN A 677 14.83 8.36 24.96
N GLU A 678 14.54 7.46 24.02
CA GLU A 678 13.39 7.63 23.10
C GLU A 678 12.07 7.71 23.86
N LEU A 679 11.90 6.88 24.88
CA LEU A 679 10.69 6.85 25.70
C LEU A 679 10.58 8.02 26.68
N GLY A 680 11.65 8.79 26.90
CA GLY A 680 11.71 9.82 27.95
C GLY A 680 11.81 9.25 29.38
N LEU A 681 12.26 8.00 29.56
CA LEU A 681 12.39 7.33 30.87
C LEU A 681 13.81 7.45 31.40
N LEU A 682 14.14 8.58 32.03
CA LEU A 682 15.52 8.87 32.46
C LEU A 682 15.69 8.86 33.98
N LYS A 683 14.67 9.30 34.72
CA LYS A 683 14.72 9.49 36.16
C LYS A 683 14.05 8.32 36.90
N PRO A 684 14.45 8.05 38.15
CA PRO A 684 13.84 6.98 38.96
C PRO A 684 12.31 7.09 39.10
N GLU A 685 11.78 8.31 39.19
CA GLU A 685 10.35 8.61 39.28
C GLU A 685 9.55 8.26 38.03
N ASP A 686 10.22 8.20 36.87
CA ASP A 686 9.59 7.89 35.59
C ASP A 686 9.29 6.38 35.47
N PHE A 687 9.91 5.52 36.28
CA PHE A 687 9.74 4.07 36.19
C PHE A 687 8.67 3.55 37.14
N SER A 688 7.86 2.60 36.68
CA SER A 688 7.00 1.75 37.52
C SER A 688 7.77 0.53 38.08
N GLN A 689 7.18 -0.22 39.01
CA GLN A 689 7.79 -1.46 39.51
C GLN A 689 7.83 -2.58 38.45
N LEU A 690 6.93 -2.52 37.47
CA LEU A 690 6.78 -3.52 36.42
C LEU A 690 6.65 -2.82 35.07
N VAL A 691 7.65 -3.01 34.21
CA VAL A 691 7.65 -2.50 32.83
C VAL A 691 7.50 -3.68 31.88
N ILE A 692 6.44 -3.70 31.08
CA ILE A 692 6.14 -4.78 30.14
C ILE A 692 6.48 -4.28 28.73
N ILE A 693 7.45 -4.92 28.07
CA ILE A 693 7.82 -4.62 26.68
C ILE A 693 7.07 -5.60 25.79
N THR A 694 6.24 -5.09 24.89
CA THR A 694 5.32 -5.92 24.10
C THR A 694 5.61 -5.77 22.61
N GLY A 695 6.26 -6.79 22.06
CA GLY A 695 6.34 -6.95 20.61
C GLY A 695 5.01 -7.51 20.08
N HIS A 696 4.69 -7.27 18.83
CA HIS A 696 3.46 -7.78 18.23
C HIS A 696 3.73 -8.63 16.97
N GLY A 697 2.69 -9.30 16.51
CA GLY A 697 2.65 -10.01 15.25
C GLY A 697 1.25 -10.55 15.00
N SER A 698 1.04 -11.20 13.87
CA SER A 698 -0.25 -11.78 13.52
C SER A 698 -0.09 -13.25 13.20
N SER A 699 -1.08 -14.06 13.58
CA SER A 699 -1.11 -15.49 13.27
C SER A 699 -2.50 -15.91 12.83
N SER A 700 -2.61 -16.43 11.61
CA SER A 700 -3.83 -17.03 11.07
C SER A 700 -3.52 -18.23 10.17
N LEU A 701 -4.49 -19.12 9.97
CA LEU A 701 -4.25 -20.41 9.29
C LEU A 701 -4.19 -20.32 7.75
N ASN A 702 -4.93 -19.40 7.12
CA ASN A 702 -4.96 -19.20 5.67
C ASN A 702 -4.37 -17.84 5.28
N ASN A 703 -3.04 -17.75 5.34
CA ASN A 703 -2.36 -16.48 5.15
C ASN A 703 -1.10 -16.59 4.29
N PRO A 704 -1.26 -16.61 2.95
CA PRO A 704 -0.12 -16.46 2.04
C PRO A 704 0.71 -15.21 2.37
N HIS A 705 0.05 -14.09 2.73
CA HIS A 705 0.68 -12.81 3.04
C HIS A 705 0.92 -12.61 4.55
N GLU A 706 1.30 -13.65 5.31
CA GLU A 706 1.51 -13.55 6.77
C GLU A 706 2.44 -12.41 7.17
N SER A 707 3.50 -12.20 6.40
CA SER A 707 4.50 -11.15 6.57
C SER A 707 3.90 -9.74 6.52
N ALA A 708 2.95 -9.48 5.62
CA ALA A 708 2.26 -8.20 5.52
C ALA A 708 1.46 -7.85 6.78
N TYR A 709 0.97 -8.86 7.51
CA TYR A 709 0.23 -8.71 8.76
C TYR A 709 1.12 -8.56 10.01
N CYS A 710 2.40 -8.89 9.92
CA CYS A 710 3.31 -8.81 11.06
C CYS A 710 3.89 -7.40 11.23
N CYS A 711 4.89 -7.25 12.09
CA CYS A 711 5.42 -5.92 12.43
C CYS A 711 6.25 -5.34 11.28
N GLY A 712 5.86 -4.18 10.76
CA GLY A 712 6.62 -3.44 9.75
C GLY A 712 8.01 -3.02 10.24
N ALA A 713 8.14 -2.65 11.51
CA ALA A 713 9.42 -2.32 12.14
C ALA A 713 10.31 -3.55 12.41
N CYS A 714 9.81 -4.77 12.19
CA CYS A 714 10.58 -6.02 12.25
C CYS A 714 10.62 -6.73 10.89
N ALA A 715 10.59 -5.98 9.78
CA ALA A 715 10.60 -6.50 8.40
C ALA A 715 9.51 -7.57 8.12
N GLY A 716 8.29 -7.33 8.60
CA GLY A 716 7.17 -8.26 8.41
C GLY A 716 7.30 -9.54 9.24
N LYS A 717 8.07 -9.51 10.35
CA LYS A 717 8.21 -10.64 11.28
C LYS A 717 7.61 -10.32 12.65
N ARG A 718 7.59 -11.32 13.52
CA ARG A 718 7.03 -11.22 14.87
C ARG A 718 8.05 -10.54 15.80
N GLY A 719 7.65 -9.47 16.48
CA GLY A 719 8.53 -8.69 17.37
C GLY A 719 8.71 -9.24 18.78
N GLY A 720 8.06 -10.37 19.12
CA GLY A 720 8.15 -11.00 20.43
C GLY A 720 9.60 -11.31 20.89
N PRO A 721 10.47 -11.86 20.02
CA PRO A 721 11.88 -12.08 20.36
C PRO A 721 12.65 -10.80 20.70
N ASN A 722 12.43 -9.69 19.99
CA ASN A 722 13.07 -8.40 20.30
C ASN A 722 12.66 -7.89 21.68
N ALA A 723 11.36 -7.94 21.99
CA ALA A 723 10.83 -7.53 23.30
C ALA A 723 11.41 -8.38 24.45
N ARG A 724 11.52 -9.70 24.23
CA ARG A 724 12.14 -10.62 25.18
C ARG A 724 13.64 -10.34 25.36
N ALA A 725 14.35 -10.07 24.26
CA ALA A 725 15.78 -9.74 24.28
C ALA A 725 16.03 -8.44 25.06
N PHE A 726 15.29 -7.37 24.77
CA PHE A 726 15.40 -6.10 25.49
C PHE A 726 15.14 -6.25 26.99
N ALA A 727 14.04 -6.93 27.37
CA ALA A 727 13.72 -7.15 28.77
C ALA A 727 14.81 -7.93 29.51
N ALA A 728 15.46 -8.89 28.84
CA ALA A 728 16.60 -9.61 29.41
C ALA A 728 17.84 -8.70 29.58
N MET A 729 18.13 -7.83 28.61
CA MET A 729 19.24 -6.86 28.67
C MET A 729 19.02 -5.84 29.80
N ALA A 730 17.83 -5.23 29.89
CA ALA A 730 17.49 -4.22 30.91
C ALA A 730 17.44 -4.77 32.35
N ASN A 731 17.35 -6.09 32.52
CA ASN A 731 17.40 -6.74 33.83
C ASN A 731 18.81 -7.22 34.22
N ASP A 732 19.80 -7.22 33.31
CA ASP A 732 21.18 -7.59 33.63
C ASP A 732 21.85 -6.49 34.47
N TRP A 733 22.39 -6.86 35.62
CA TRP A 733 23.01 -5.92 36.56
C TRP A 733 24.26 -5.23 35.97
N ARG A 734 25.01 -5.91 35.07
CA ARG A 734 26.20 -5.36 34.40
C ARG A 734 25.79 -4.27 33.42
N VAL A 735 24.69 -4.51 32.70
CA VAL A 735 24.09 -3.55 31.77
C VAL A 735 23.57 -2.34 32.56
N ARG A 736 22.84 -2.56 33.65
CA ARG A 736 22.35 -1.47 34.53
C ARG A 736 23.48 -0.59 35.08
N SER A 737 24.62 -1.18 35.43
CA SER A 737 25.79 -0.40 35.89
C SER A 737 26.26 0.59 34.82
N LYS A 738 26.29 0.18 33.54
CA LYS A 738 26.68 1.04 32.42
C LYS A 738 25.60 2.06 32.04
N VAL A 739 24.33 1.67 32.12
CA VAL A 739 23.20 2.59 31.93
C VAL A 739 23.23 3.73 32.96
N ALA A 740 23.65 3.43 34.20
CA ALA A 740 23.85 4.44 35.23
C ALA A 740 25.04 5.39 34.93
N GLU A 741 26.09 4.92 34.24
CA GLU A 741 27.19 5.78 33.74
C GLU A 741 26.69 6.78 32.69
N ALA A 742 25.62 6.45 31.97
CA ALA A 742 24.92 7.33 31.02
C ALA A 742 23.86 8.24 31.69
N ASN A 743 23.91 8.40 33.03
CA ASN A 743 22.97 9.21 33.83
C ASN A 743 21.51 8.72 33.84
N ILE A 744 21.24 7.45 33.52
CA ILE A 744 19.91 6.86 33.59
C ILE A 744 19.84 5.89 34.78
N GLN A 745 19.01 6.20 35.77
CA GLN A 745 18.90 5.38 36.98
C GLN A 745 17.62 4.55 37.00
N ILE A 746 17.75 3.28 36.64
CA ILE A 746 16.66 2.30 36.75
C ILE A 746 16.56 1.81 38.21
N PRO A 747 15.41 2.00 38.90
CA PRO A 747 15.24 1.51 40.25
C PRO A 747 15.46 0.00 40.39
N ASP A 748 16.01 -0.44 41.53
CA ASP A 748 16.26 -1.87 41.80
C ASP A 748 14.97 -2.70 41.86
N ASP A 749 13.87 -2.06 42.28
CA ASP A 749 12.55 -2.66 42.34
C ASP A 749 11.81 -2.67 40.99
N THR A 750 12.35 -2.02 39.96
CA THR A 750 11.81 -2.08 38.59
C THR A 750 12.28 -3.35 37.89
N LYS A 751 11.34 -4.15 37.38
CA LYS A 751 11.62 -5.34 36.56
C LYS A 751 10.96 -5.24 35.19
N PHE A 752 11.72 -5.61 34.16
CA PHE A 752 11.24 -5.66 32.78
C PHE A 752 10.73 -7.05 32.43
N VAL A 753 9.62 -7.15 31.69
CA VAL A 753 9.06 -8.41 31.20
C VAL A 753 8.80 -8.29 29.71
N GLY A 754 9.32 -9.24 28.92
CA GLY A 754 8.98 -9.34 27.50
C GLY A 754 7.62 -9.99 27.32
N ALA A 755 6.83 -9.47 26.38
CA ALA A 755 5.54 -10.01 25.98
C ALA A 755 5.38 -10.01 24.46
N TYR A 756 4.45 -10.83 23.98
CA TYR A 756 4.02 -10.90 22.58
C TYR A 756 2.50 -10.72 22.51
N HIS A 757 2.06 -9.73 21.73
CA HIS A 757 0.65 -9.51 21.39
C HIS A 757 0.36 -10.05 19.98
N ASN A 758 -0.56 -11.01 19.87
CA ASN A 758 -1.07 -11.47 18.59
C ASN A 758 -2.24 -10.58 18.15
N THR A 759 -2.01 -9.66 17.21
CA THR A 759 -3.04 -8.70 16.76
C THR A 759 -4.24 -9.38 16.11
N CYS A 760 -4.09 -10.62 15.61
CA CYS A 760 -5.20 -11.31 14.96
C CYS A 760 -6.26 -11.75 15.97
N ASP A 761 -5.88 -12.47 17.03
CA ASP A 761 -6.78 -13.01 18.07
C ASP A 761 -6.74 -12.25 19.41
N ASP A 762 -5.99 -11.15 19.46
CA ASP A 762 -5.70 -10.29 20.61
C ASP A 762 -5.06 -11.04 21.81
N SER A 763 -4.47 -12.22 21.62
CA SER A 763 -3.84 -12.97 22.72
C SER A 763 -2.49 -12.37 23.15
N PHE A 764 -2.23 -12.41 24.47
CA PHE A 764 -0.97 -11.98 25.08
C PHE A 764 -0.18 -13.17 25.63
N VAL A 765 1.09 -13.26 25.27
CA VAL A 765 2.03 -14.27 25.77
C VAL A 765 3.18 -13.57 26.48
N PHE A 766 3.36 -13.84 27.77
CA PHE A 766 4.46 -13.29 28.57
C PHE A 766 5.64 -14.26 28.62
N PHE A 767 6.86 -13.74 28.57
CA PHE A 767 8.09 -14.51 28.61
C PHE A 767 8.77 -14.46 29.98
N ASP A 768 9.47 -15.55 30.34
CA ASP A 768 10.37 -15.64 31.49
C ASP A 768 9.75 -15.23 32.85
N LEU A 769 8.44 -15.45 33.04
CA LEU A 769 7.73 -15.14 34.30
C LEU A 769 8.31 -15.87 35.53
N ASP A 770 9.01 -16.98 35.32
CA ASP A 770 9.71 -17.74 36.35
C ASP A 770 10.89 -16.97 36.98
N ARG A 771 11.40 -15.94 36.30
CA ARG A 771 12.49 -15.07 36.79
C ARG A 771 12.01 -13.88 37.62
N LEU A 772 10.70 -13.63 37.67
CA LEU A 772 10.15 -12.51 38.42
C LEU A 772 10.23 -12.76 39.94
N PRO A 773 10.66 -11.77 40.73
CA PRO A 773 10.61 -11.86 42.19
C PRO A 773 9.17 -12.04 42.70
N ALA A 774 9.03 -12.69 43.86
CA ALA A 774 7.71 -12.91 44.48
C ALA A 774 6.97 -11.60 44.80
N SER A 775 7.70 -10.50 45.05
CA SER A 775 7.14 -9.16 45.30
C SER A 775 6.29 -8.63 44.15
N HIS A 776 6.60 -9.01 42.90
CA HIS A 776 5.94 -8.50 41.70
C HIS A 776 4.72 -9.31 41.28
N ARG A 777 4.42 -10.43 41.96
CA ARG A 777 3.32 -11.33 41.61
C ARG A 777 1.95 -10.65 41.61
N ASN A 778 1.68 -9.79 42.57
CA ASN A 778 0.41 -9.08 42.62
C ASN A 778 0.28 -8.08 41.46
N THR A 779 1.35 -7.34 41.16
CA THR A 779 1.39 -6.36 40.07
C THR A 779 1.18 -7.02 38.71
N ILE A 780 1.85 -8.16 38.43
CA ILE A 780 1.66 -8.87 37.16
C ILE A 780 0.25 -9.47 37.04
N GLU A 781 -0.33 -10.00 38.12
CA GLU A 781 -1.71 -10.50 38.07
C GLU A 781 -2.72 -9.38 37.86
N SER A 782 -2.53 -8.21 38.49
CA SER A 782 -3.33 -7.01 38.20
C SER A 782 -3.20 -6.57 36.74
N ALA A 783 -1.97 -6.55 36.19
CA ALA A 783 -1.74 -6.23 34.78
C ALA A 783 -2.42 -7.24 33.84
N ARG A 784 -2.37 -8.55 34.15
CA ARG A 784 -3.05 -9.59 33.36
C ARG A 784 -4.56 -9.44 33.34
N VAL A 785 -5.17 -9.09 34.48
CA VAL A 785 -6.61 -8.83 34.56
C VAL A 785 -7.00 -7.61 33.73
N ALA A 786 -6.24 -6.52 33.83
CA ALA A 786 -6.49 -5.30 33.04
C ALA A 786 -6.32 -5.54 31.53
N ILE A 787 -5.24 -6.24 31.14
CA ILE A 787 -4.97 -6.62 29.74
C ILE A 787 -6.07 -7.53 29.19
N GLU A 788 -6.57 -8.49 29.97
CA GLU A 788 -7.65 -9.38 29.55
C GLU A 788 -8.97 -8.65 29.29
N GLU A 789 -9.29 -7.63 30.08
CA GLU A 789 -10.48 -6.81 29.85
C GLU A 789 -10.28 -5.85 28.67
N ALA A 790 -9.11 -5.21 28.56
CA ALA A 790 -8.74 -4.39 27.41
C ALA A 790 -8.81 -5.19 26.10
N ARG A 791 -8.37 -6.45 26.12
CA ARG A 791 -8.47 -7.40 25.01
C ARG A 791 -9.92 -7.58 24.53
N ARG A 792 -10.88 -7.76 25.45
CA ARG A 792 -12.30 -7.95 25.10
C ARG A 792 -12.89 -6.70 24.45
N ARG A 793 -12.55 -5.53 24.98
CA ARG A 793 -13.00 -4.23 24.43
C ARG A 793 -12.35 -3.95 23.07
N ASN A 794 -11.07 -4.27 22.91
CA ASN A 794 -10.36 -4.16 21.62
C ASN A 794 -11.00 -5.05 20.54
N ALA A 795 -11.27 -6.32 20.88
CA ALA A 795 -11.93 -7.25 19.97
C ALA A 795 -13.34 -6.77 19.56
N HIS A 796 -14.07 -6.14 20.50
CA HIS A 796 -15.38 -5.54 20.23
C HIS A 796 -15.30 -4.37 19.24
N GLU A 797 -14.39 -3.43 19.45
CA GLU A 797 -14.15 -2.32 18.52
C GLU A 797 -13.76 -2.82 17.12
N ARG A 798 -12.88 -3.83 17.04
CA ARG A 798 -12.50 -4.46 15.75
C ARG A 798 -13.69 -5.13 15.06
N CYS A 799 -14.56 -5.82 15.82
CA CYS A 799 -15.71 -6.54 15.28
C CYS A 799 -16.70 -5.63 14.53
N ARG A 800 -16.78 -4.34 14.88
CA ARG A 800 -17.65 -3.39 14.17
C ARG A 800 -17.27 -3.26 12.69
N ARG A 801 -16.02 -3.52 12.30
CA ARG A 801 -15.58 -3.46 10.89
C ARG A 801 -15.91 -4.73 10.11
N PHE A 802 -16.08 -5.88 10.77
CA PHE A 802 -16.41 -7.12 10.08
C PHE A 802 -17.88 -7.14 9.64
N ALA A 803 -18.12 -7.14 8.34
CA ALA A 803 -19.48 -7.22 7.77
C ALA A 803 -20.27 -8.46 8.27
N SER A 804 -19.57 -9.54 8.63
CA SER A 804 -20.16 -10.79 9.15
C SER A 804 -20.65 -10.73 10.60
N VAL A 805 -20.44 -9.62 11.31
CA VAL A 805 -20.78 -9.48 12.75
C VAL A 805 -21.84 -8.41 12.94
N SER A 806 -22.84 -8.66 13.80
CA SER A 806 -23.83 -7.64 14.17
C SER A 806 -23.18 -6.47 14.92
N LEU A 807 -23.66 -5.25 14.68
CA LEU A 807 -23.24 -4.05 15.42
C LEU A 807 -23.66 -4.05 16.90
N THR A 808 -24.53 -4.99 17.29
CA THR A 808 -25.04 -5.17 18.65
C THR A 808 -24.35 -6.32 19.40
N VAL A 809 -23.22 -6.83 18.88
CA VAL A 809 -22.49 -7.95 19.49
C VAL A 809 -22.00 -7.59 20.90
N SER A 810 -22.01 -8.54 21.83
CA SER A 810 -21.43 -8.32 23.16
C SER A 810 -19.90 -8.38 23.11
N PRO A 811 -19.16 -7.70 24.01
CA PRO A 811 -17.70 -7.83 24.07
C PRO A 811 -17.23 -9.27 24.27
N GLN A 812 -18.00 -10.07 25.04
CA GLN A 812 -17.68 -11.47 25.25
C GLN A 812 -17.85 -12.30 23.98
N ASP A 813 -18.83 -11.99 23.12
CA ASP A 813 -19.03 -12.66 21.83
C ASP A 813 -18.04 -12.21 20.77
N ALA A 814 -17.67 -10.93 20.79
CA ALA A 814 -16.68 -10.35 19.89
C ALA A 814 -15.34 -11.09 19.99
N ILE A 815 -14.82 -11.30 21.21
CA ILE A 815 -13.57 -12.05 21.38
C ILE A 815 -13.69 -13.52 20.89
N ARG A 816 -14.87 -14.17 21.06
CA ARG A 816 -15.09 -15.52 20.51
C ARG A 816 -15.04 -15.51 18.99
N HIS A 817 -15.60 -14.48 18.37
CA HIS A 817 -15.63 -14.32 16.92
C HIS A 817 -14.22 -14.15 16.36
N VAL A 818 -13.43 -13.24 16.94
CA VAL A 818 -12.06 -12.95 16.51
C VAL A 818 -11.16 -14.19 16.69
N GLU A 819 -11.23 -14.88 17.83
CA GLU A 819 -10.49 -16.14 18.06
C GLU A 819 -10.89 -17.25 17.05
N ALA A 820 -12.19 -17.38 16.73
CA ALA A 820 -12.65 -18.36 15.76
C ALA A 820 -12.15 -18.04 14.34
N ARG A 821 -12.14 -16.75 14.00
CA ARG A 821 -11.78 -16.21 12.70
C ARG A 821 -10.30 -16.42 12.37
N SER A 822 -9.40 -16.29 13.35
CA SER A 822 -7.96 -16.56 13.15
C SER A 822 -7.67 -18.02 12.79
N GLN A 823 -8.56 -18.93 13.21
CA GLN A 823 -8.42 -20.38 13.02
C GLN A 823 -9.24 -20.94 11.83
N ASP A 824 -10.00 -20.10 11.14
CA ASP A 824 -10.83 -20.51 10.02
C ASP A 824 -10.02 -20.53 8.71
N ILE A 825 -9.97 -21.69 8.07
CA ILE A 825 -9.24 -21.89 6.81
C ILE A 825 -9.91 -21.22 5.61
N SER A 826 -11.23 -20.99 5.68
CA SER A 826 -12.00 -20.35 4.62
C SER A 826 -11.92 -18.83 4.67
N GLN A 827 -11.32 -18.29 5.74
CA GLN A 827 -11.34 -16.87 6.00
C GLN A 827 -10.33 -16.11 5.11
N ALA A 828 -10.85 -15.37 4.13
CA ALA A 828 -10.03 -14.46 3.32
C ALA A 828 -9.57 -13.23 4.12
N ARG A 829 -10.33 -12.83 5.14
CA ARG A 829 -10.12 -11.62 5.96
C ARG A 829 -9.85 -11.99 7.42
N PRO A 830 -8.73 -12.64 7.77
CA PRO A 830 -8.46 -13.05 9.15
C PRO A 830 -8.51 -11.84 10.11
N GLU A 831 -7.91 -10.73 9.67
CA GLU A 831 -8.07 -9.40 10.22
C GLU A 831 -7.87 -8.36 9.11
N TYR A 832 -8.09 -7.08 9.43
CA TYR A 832 -7.91 -5.95 8.51
C TYR A 832 -6.53 -5.27 8.58
N ASN A 833 -5.63 -5.76 9.43
CA ASN A 833 -4.25 -5.25 9.54
C ASN A 833 -4.22 -3.72 9.75
N HIS A 834 -3.42 -2.98 8.98
CA HIS A 834 -3.28 -1.52 8.98
C HIS A 834 -4.34 -0.81 8.09
N ALA A 835 -5.41 -1.50 7.68
CA ALA A 835 -6.48 -0.84 6.96
C ALA A 835 -7.06 0.26 7.86
N THR A 836 -7.32 1.44 7.29
CA THR A 836 -7.67 2.72 7.95
C THR A 836 -6.54 3.59 8.50
N ASN A 837 -5.27 3.18 8.41
CA ASN A 837 -4.15 4.06 8.81
C ASN A 837 -4.21 5.42 8.10
N ALA A 838 -3.92 6.50 8.83
CA ALA A 838 -4.04 7.88 8.33
C ALA A 838 -3.16 8.90 9.07
N LEU A 839 -2.76 8.60 10.31
CA LEU A 839 -2.08 9.54 11.20
C LEU A 839 -0.85 8.88 11.84
N CYS A 840 0.20 9.66 12.10
CA CYS A 840 1.29 9.30 12.99
C CYS A 840 1.57 10.45 13.94
N VAL A 841 1.45 10.23 15.24
CA VAL A 841 1.73 11.24 16.27
C VAL A 841 3.04 10.90 16.97
N VAL A 842 3.96 11.86 17.02
CA VAL A 842 5.24 11.75 17.73
C VAL A 842 5.28 12.83 18.80
N GLY A 843 5.23 12.40 20.06
CA GLY A 843 5.20 13.31 21.21
C GLY A 843 4.83 12.59 22.51
N GLN A 844 4.64 13.34 23.57
CA GLN A 844 4.33 12.80 24.89
C GLN A 844 2.97 12.12 24.89
N ARG A 845 2.84 10.99 25.61
CA ARG A 845 1.58 10.23 25.66
C ARG A 845 0.40 11.07 26.17
N LYS A 846 0.65 12.05 27.03
CA LYS A 846 -0.38 12.93 27.60
C LYS A 846 -1.23 13.65 26.54
N TRP A 847 -0.68 13.94 25.36
CA TRP A 847 -1.38 14.61 24.25
C TRP A 847 -2.37 13.72 23.50
N THR A 848 -2.25 12.41 23.64
CA THR A 848 -3.12 11.44 22.95
C THR A 848 -3.90 10.56 23.92
N ARG A 849 -3.58 10.61 25.21
CA ARG A 849 -4.31 9.90 26.26
C ARG A 849 -5.71 10.52 26.40
N GLY A 850 -6.74 9.68 26.29
CA GLY A 850 -8.13 10.12 26.30
C GLY A 850 -8.60 10.76 24.99
N LEU A 851 -7.82 10.71 23.91
CA LEU A 851 -8.27 11.13 22.58
C LEU A 851 -8.67 9.90 21.77
N PHE A 852 -9.89 9.87 21.22
CA PHE A 852 -10.37 8.79 20.38
C PHE A 852 -9.88 8.99 18.93
N LEU A 853 -8.99 8.10 18.46
CA LEU A 853 -8.33 8.16 17.14
C LEU A 853 -8.78 7.05 16.18
N ASP A 854 -9.84 6.32 16.55
CA ASP A 854 -10.49 5.29 15.74
C ASP A 854 -9.57 4.19 15.17
N ARG A 855 -8.44 3.89 15.83
CA ARG A 855 -7.42 2.93 15.36
C ARG A 855 -6.80 3.32 14.01
N ARG A 856 -6.67 4.62 13.75
CA ARG A 856 -6.10 5.20 12.52
C ARG A 856 -4.72 5.81 12.71
N ALA A 857 -4.22 5.82 13.94
CA ALA A 857 -3.02 6.55 14.33
C ALA A 857 -1.91 5.63 14.82
N PHE A 858 -0.75 5.71 14.16
CA PHE A 858 0.51 5.29 14.74
C PHE A 858 0.89 6.25 15.86
N LEU A 859 1.35 5.73 16.98
CA LEU A 859 1.71 6.54 18.15
C LEU A 859 3.14 6.25 18.54
N ASN A 860 3.98 7.27 18.63
CA ASN A 860 5.36 7.16 19.12
C ASN A 860 5.57 8.11 20.30
N SER A 861 6.12 7.59 21.39
CA SER A 861 6.41 8.38 22.59
C SER A 861 7.71 9.15 22.38
N TYR A 862 7.69 10.44 22.70
CA TYR A 862 8.86 11.31 22.62
C TYR A 862 8.69 12.44 23.64
N ASP A 863 9.75 12.78 24.38
CA ASP A 863 9.78 13.95 25.27
C ASP A 863 10.81 14.96 24.77
N PRO A 864 10.37 16.11 24.21
CA PRO A 864 11.27 17.15 23.72
C PRO A 864 12.22 17.70 24.79
N ALA A 865 11.85 17.65 26.08
CA ALA A 865 12.69 18.16 27.16
C ALA A 865 13.94 17.30 27.42
N THR A 866 13.99 16.10 26.85
CA THR A 866 15.12 15.16 27.00
C THR A 866 16.06 15.15 25.80
N ASP A 867 15.71 15.86 24.72
CA ASP A 867 16.52 15.91 23.51
C ASP A 867 17.65 16.94 23.63
N ASP A 868 18.70 16.77 22.83
CA ASP A 868 19.81 17.71 22.75
C ASP A 868 19.49 18.89 21.81
N ASP A 869 20.36 19.91 21.81
CA ASP A 869 20.23 21.08 20.93
C ASP A 869 20.25 20.70 19.43
N ASP A 870 20.80 19.52 19.10
CA ASP A 870 20.86 18.96 17.74
C ASP A 870 19.64 18.10 17.41
N HIS A 871 18.69 17.93 18.33
CA HIS A 871 17.50 17.06 18.19
C HIS A 871 17.83 15.62 17.76
N SER A 872 18.87 15.03 18.34
CA SER A 872 19.40 13.72 17.94
C SER A 872 18.44 12.58 18.28
N VAL A 873 17.67 12.67 19.37
CA VAL A 873 16.66 11.67 19.74
C VAL A 873 15.51 11.72 18.73
N LEU A 874 14.99 12.91 18.45
CA LEU A 874 13.93 13.08 17.45
C LEU A 874 14.38 12.60 16.06
N LEU A 875 15.59 12.95 15.63
CA LEU A 875 16.15 12.48 14.36
C LEU A 875 16.16 10.94 14.26
N ARG A 876 16.58 10.24 15.33
CA ARG A 876 16.56 8.76 15.34
C ARG A 876 15.14 8.21 15.26
N ILE A 877 14.22 8.77 16.04
CA ILE A 877 12.80 8.36 16.03
C ILE A 877 12.22 8.50 14.63
N LEU A 878 12.40 9.67 14.01
CA LEU A 878 11.86 9.98 12.69
C LEU A 878 12.53 9.18 11.56
N SER A 879 13.82 8.85 11.70
CA SER A 879 14.55 8.01 10.75
C SER A 879 13.98 6.58 10.64
N ALA A 880 13.32 6.09 11.69
CA ALA A 880 12.58 4.83 11.64
C ALA A 880 11.09 5.04 11.37
N ALA A 881 10.44 6.01 12.03
CA ALA A 881 8.99 6.19 11.99
C ALA A 881 8.50 6.69 10.62
N ILE A 882 9.18 7.67 10.00
CA ILE A 882 8.71 8.25 8.74
C ILE A 882 8.74 7.20 7.62
N PRO A 883 9.89 6.54 7.31
CA PRO A 883 9.91 5.56 6.21
C PRO A 883 8.98 4.36 6.43
N VAL A 884 8.86 3.86 7.67
CA VAL A 884 8.01 2.71 7.98
C VAL A 884 6.54 3.06 7.87
N CYS A 885 6.09 4.14 8.51
CA CYS A 885 4.67 4.53 8.48
C CYS A 885 4.27 5.05 7.09
N ALA A 886 5.15 5.76 6.39
CA ALA A 886 4.92 6.19 5.00
C ALA A 886 4.84 4.98 4.06
N GLY A 887 5.76 4.01 4.17
CA GLY A 887 5.73 2.80 3.36
C GLY A 887 4.45 1.99 3.56
N ILE A 888 4.00 1.81 4.81
CA ILE A 888 2.71 1.16 5.11
C ILE A 888 1.55 1.96 4.48
N SER A 889 1.51 3.28 4.70
CA SER A 889 0.42 4.11 4.19
C SER A 889 0.34 4.11 2.66
N LEU A 890 1.47 4.26 1.98
CA LEU A 890 1.55 4.31 0.51
C LEU A 890 1.23 2.96 -0.13
N GLU A 891 1.68 1.84 0.45
CA GLU A 891 1.33 0.51 -0.04
C GLU A 891 -0.20 0.29 -0.01
N TYR A 892 -0.85 0.70 1.08
CA TYR A 892 -2.29 0.67 1.21
C TYR A 892 -2.99 1.66 0.27
N TYR A 893 -2.44 2.87 0.10
CA TYR A 893 -2.94 3.88 -0.82
C TYR A 893 -3.01 3.32 -2.25
N PHE A 894 -1.88 2.87 -2.79
CA PHE A 894 -1.79 2.41 -4.17
C PHE A 894 -2.59 1.13 -4.41
N SER A 895 -2.54 0.18 -3.47
CA SER A 895 -3.34 -1.06 -3.53
C SER A 895 -4.86 -0.80 -3.42
N THR A 896 -5.29 0.35 -2.87
CA THR A 896 -6.71 0.75 -2.80
C THR A 896 -7.14 1.48 -4.06
N VAL A 897 -6.28 2.36 -4.60
CA VAL A 897 -6.55 3.11 -5.84
C VAL A 897 -6.63 2.16 -7.04
N ASP A 898 -5.65 1.29 -7.21
CA ASP A 898 -5.64 0.27 -8.26
C ASP A 898 -5.28 -1.11 -7.69
N SER A 899 -6.33 -1.85 -7.30
CA SER A 899 -6.17 -3.20 -6.74
C SER A 899 -5.58 -4.24 -7.70
N LYS A 900 -5.47 -3.96 -9.00
CA LYS A 900 -5.00 -4.92 -10.01
C LYS A 900 -3.54 -4.73 -10.40
N ILE A 901 -3.12 -3.47 -10.57
CA ILE A 901 -1.75 -3.12 -10.99
C ILE A 901 -0.85 -2.91 -9.77
N TYR A 902 -1.28 -2.05 -8.84
CA TYR A 902 -0.53 -1.80 -7.61
C TYR A 902 -0.85 -2.80 -6.50
N GLY A 903 -2.05 -3.37 -6.51
CA GLY A 903 -2.48 -4.41 -5.57
C GLY A 903 -2.40 -5.84 -6.13
N ALA A 904 -2.69 -6.80 -5.25
CA ALA A 904 -2.62 -8.22 -5.58
C ALA A 904 -3.95 -8.82 -6.08
N GLY A 905 -4.93 -7.99 -6.46
CA GLY A 905 -6.26 -8.42 -6.86
C GLY A 905 -7.05 -9.07 -5.72
N SER A 906 -7.95 -9.99 -6.06
CA SER A 906 -8.75 -10.72 -5.07
C SER A 906 -7.96 -11.90 -4.51
N LYS A 907 -7.97 -12.08 -3.18
CA LYS A 907 -7.33 -13.23 -2.51
C LYS A 907 -7.98 -14.57 -2.85
N LEU A 908 -9.25 -14.59 -3.26
CA LEU A 908 -10.01 -15.82 -3.48
C LEU A 908 -9.37 -16.77 -4.51
N PRO A 909 -8.95 -16.30 -5.70
CA PRO A 909 -8.23 -17.10 -6.69
C PRO A 909 -6.71 -17.20 -6.46
N HIS A 910 -6.17 -16.76 -5.32
CA HIS A 910 -4.72 -16.77 -5.10
C HIS A 910 -4.16 -18.19 -5.03
N ASN A 911 -3.12 -18.43 -5.81
CA ASN A 911 -2.30 -19.62 -5.73
C ASN A 911 -0.87 -19.23 -5.31
N ILE A 912 -0.38 -19.82 -4.24
CA ILE A 912 1.04 -19.68 -3.85
C ILE A 912 1.86 -20.46 -4.88
N VAL A 913 2.84 -19.80 -5.48
CA VAL A 913 3.72 -20.40 -6.49
C VAL A 913 5.17 -20.28 -6.05
N SER A 914 5.89 -21.40 -6.18
CA SER A 914 7.35 -21.50 -5.95
C SER A 914 7.84 -21.09 -4.56
N MET A 915 6.94 -20.86 -3.60
CA MET A 915 7.19 -20.22 -2.29
C MET A 915 7.78 -18.79 -2.39
N ILE A 916 7.60 -18.12 -3.53
CA ILE A 916 8.12 -16.76 -3.75
C ILE A 916 7.01 -15.71 -3.84
N GLY A 917 5.80 -16.08 -4.25
CA GLY A 917 4.73 -15.12 -4.48
C GLY A 917 3.37 -15.77 -4.71
N VAL A 918 2.39 -14.94 -5.10
CA VAL A 918 1.03 -15.39 -5.44
C VAL A 918 0.68 -15.03 -6.87
N MET A 919 -0.10 -15.91 -7.50
CA MET A 919 -0.75 -15.68 -8.79
C MET A 919 -2.26 -15.62 -8.59
N GLU A 920 -2.92 -14.79 -9.39
CA GLU A 920 -4.37 -14.81 -9.53
C GLU A 920 -4.77 -15.89 -10.55
N GLY A 921 -5.44 -16.95 -10.11
CA GLY A 921 -5.83 -18.07 -10.98
C GLY A 921 -4.65 -18.98 -11.34
N THR A 922 -4.75 -19.69 -12.47
CA THR A 922 -3.76 -20.70 -12.88
C THR A 922 -2.60 -20.14 -13.71
N SER A 923 -2.80 -18.96 -14.32
CA SER A 923 -1.82 -18.29 -15.19
C SER A 923 -2.05 -16.78 -15.15
N SER A 924 -1.17 -16.08 -14.43
CA SER A 924 -1.10 -14.62 -14.33
C SER A 924 0.34 -14.20 -14.00
N ASP A 925 0.61 -12.91 -14.06
CA ASP A 925 1.84 -12.38 -13.49
C ASP A 925 1.89 -12.60 -11.97
N LEU A 926 3.07 -12.58 -11.37
CA LEU A 926 3.17 -12.54 -9.91
C LEU A 926 2.55 -11.24 -9.42
N ARG A 927 1.57 -11.39 -8.53
CA ARG A 927 0.86 -10.26 -7.96
C ARG A 927 1.68 -9.67 -6.81
N THR A 928 2.01 -8.39 -6.96
CA THR A 928 2.67 -7.57 -5.94
C THR A 928 1.64 -6.75 -5.16
N GLY A 929 2.05 -6.17 -4.04
CA GLY A 929 1.22 -5.36 -3.16
C GLY A 929 0.19 -6.14 -2.36
N LEU A 930 -0.86 -5.43 -1.94
CA LEU A 930 -1.88 -5.95 -1.03
C LEU A 930 -3.15 -6.36 -1.78
N TYR A 931 -3.78 -7.44 -1.32
CA TYR A 931 -5.03 -7.91 -1.92
C TYR A 931 -6.24 -7.09 -1.45
N GLN A 932 -7.27 -7.03 -2.29
CA GLN A 932 -8.46 -6.20 -2.10
C GLN A 932 -9.13 -6.38 -0.73
N GLN A 933 -9.22 -7.62 -0.22
CA GLN A 933 -9.84 -7.89 1.08
C GLN A 933 -9.05 -7.34 2.28
N MET A 934 -7.80 -6.91 2.09
CA MET A 934 -7.01 -6.18 3.09
C MET A 934 -7.21 -4.67 2.98
N THR A 935 -7.59 -4.14 1.80
CA THR A 935 -7.68 -2.70 1.53
C THR A 935 -9.11 -2.17 1.41
N GLU A 936 -10.14 -3.03 1.37
CA GLU A 936 -11.54 -2.66 1.10
C GLU A 936 -12.16 -1.62 2.06
N ILE A 937 -11.62 -1.47 3.27
CA ILE A 937 -12.07 -0.45 4.24
C ILE A 937 -11.10 0.73 4.37
N HIS A 938 -9.96 0.69 3.68
CA HIS A 938 -8.96 1.73 3.72
C HIS A 938 -9.40 2.93 2.87
N GLU A 939 -8.97 4.10 3.30
CA GLU A 939 -9.22 5.36 2.62
C GLU A 939 -7.89 5.84 2.08
N PRO A 940 -7.71 5.96 0.76
CA PRO A 940 -6.43 6.32 0.17
C PRO A 940 -6.18 7.81 0.40
N ILE A 941 -5.65 8.12 1.58
CA ILE A 941 -5.15 9.44 1.98
C ILE A 941 -3.69 9.31 2.37
N ARG A 942 -2.88 10.31 2.02
CA ARG A 942 -1.49 10.39 2.48
C ARG A 942 -1.47 10.57 4.00
N ILE A 943 -0.60 9.80 4.66
CA ILE A 943 -0.44 9.86 6.10
C ILE A 943 0.02 11.25 6.56
N GLN A 944 -0.59 11.74 7.64
CA GLN A 944 -0.20 12.96 8.32
C GLN A 944 0.71 12.64 9.51
N PHE A 945 1.86 13.29 9.59
CA PHE A 945 2.70 13.32 10.78
C PHE A 945 2.38 14.55 11.60
N ILE A 946 2.08 14.36 12.89
CA ILE A 946 1.92 15.42 13.90
C ILE A 946 3.04 15.26 14.92
N ILE A 947 3.95 16.21 14.96
CA ILE A 947 5.19 16.11 15.73
C ILE A 947 5.24 17.24 16.77
N GLU A 948 5.46 16.88 18.03
CA GLU A 948 5.74 17.80 19.12
C GLU A 948 7.19 18.30 19.01
N SER A 949 7.40 19.46 18.38
CA SER A 949 8.73 20.06 18.17
C SER A 949 8.61 21.51 17.68
N THR A 950 9.69 22.10 17.14
CA THR A 950 9.68 23.40 16.45
C THR A 950 9.88 23.26 14.93
N PRO A 951 9.39 24.22 14.12
CA PRO A 951 9.63 24.23 12.67
C PRO A 951 11.11 24.16 12.29
N GLU A 952 11.98 24.89 13.01
CA GLU A 952 13.42 24.97 12.74
C GLU A 952 14.11 23.62 12.96
N ALA A 953 13.71 22.89 14.01
CA ALA A 953 14.22 21.56 14.31
C ALA A 953 13.91 20.59 13.17
N LEU A 954 12.68 20.63 12.64
CA LEU A 954 12.25 19.73 11.57
C LEU A 954 12.94 20.07 10.23
N LEU A 955 13.11 21.35 9.91
CA LEU A 955 13.88 21.75 8.72
C LEU A 955 15.33 21.24 8.80
N SER A 956 15.99 21.39 9.94
CA SER A 956 17.34 20.86 10.19
C SER A 956 17.42 19.34 10.08
N ILE A 957 16.41 18.61 10.55
CA ILE A 957 16.33 17.15 10.40
C ILE A 957 16.18 16.74 8.93
N MET A 958 15.33 17.44 8.17
CA MET A 958 15.10 17.17 6.75
C MET A 958 16.33 17.49 5.87
N ASP A 959 17.21 18.39 6.31
CA ASP A 959 18.48 18.69 5.64
C ASP A 959 19.56 17.65 5.95
N ARG A 960 19.58 17.13 7.18
CA ARG A 960 20.55 16.11 7.62
C ARG A 960 20.21 14.69 7.14
N ASN A 961 18.94 14.41 6.87
CA ASN A 961 18.48 13.11 6.38
C ASN A 961 17.70 13.27 5.07
N GLU A 962 18.38 12.99 3.94
CA GLU A 962 17.82 13.12 2.59
C GLU A 962 16.56 12.27 2.39
N SER A 963 16.48 11.07 2.97
CA SER A 963 15.31 10.19 2.81
C SER A 963 14.05 10.79 3.44
N ILE A 964 14.17 11.39 4.63
CA ILE A 964 13.07 12.12 5.27
C ILE A 964 12.72 13.36 4.43
N GLY A 965 13.73 14.14 4.05
CA GLY A 965 13.55 15.34 3.26
C GLY A 965 12.84 15.08 1.93
N ARG A 966 13.16 13.97 1.25
CA ARG A 966 12.54 13.57 -0.01
C ARG A 966 11.05 13.27 0.15
N LEU A 967 10.67 12.49 1.15
CA LEU A 967 9.26 12.15 1.41
C LEU A 967 8.44 13.39 1.80
N CYS A 968 8.97 14.25 2.67
CA CYS A 968 8.27 15.43 3.14
C CYS A 968 8.15 16.52 2.06
N ARG A 969 9.25 16.88 1.38
CA ARG A 969 9.27 17.92 0.31
C ARG A 969 8.56 17.45 -0.96
N GLY A 970 8.60 16.16 -1.25
CA GLY A 970 7.83 15.58 -2.36
C GLY A 970 6.33 15.44 -2.08
N HIS A 971 5.84 15.83 -0.89
CA HIS A 971 4.46 15.62 -0.44
C HIS A 971 3.98 14.17 -0.53
N TRP A 972 4.88 13.21 -0.35
CA TRP A 972 4.51 11.78 -0.18
C TRP A 972 3.84 11.54 1.16
N VAL A 973 4.16 12.39 2.14
CA VAL A 973 3.54 12.46 3.46
C VAL A 973 3.17 13.90 3.77
N LYS A 974 2.19 14.12 4.64
CA LYS A 974 1.90 15.45 5.18
C LYS A 974 2.59 15.64 6.53
N LEU A 975 3.16 16.81 6.76
CA LEU A 975 3.94 17.11 7.96
C LEU A 975 3.36 18.33 8.67
N SER A 976 3.12 18.17 9.97
CA SER A 976 2.69 19.24 10.85
C SER A 976 3.44 19.19 12.16
N VAL A 977 3.78 20.37 12.65
CA VAL A 977 4.44 20.56 13.94
C VAL A 977 3.46 21.28 14.84
N PHE A 978 3.35 20.85 16.10
CA PHE A 978 2.55 21.57 17.09
C PHE A 978 3.39 21.88 18.32
N ASN A 979 3.20 23.08 18.86
CA ASN A 979 3.79 23.49 20.12
C ASN A 979 2.73 23.39 21.22
N PRO A 980 2.89 22.48 22.21
CA PRO A 980 1.91 22.31 23.26
C PRO A 980 1.82 23.50 24.22
N GLU A 981 2.88 24.30 24.38
CA GLU A 981 2.88 25.45 25.30
C GLU A 981 2.07 26.62 24.75
N THR A 982 2.22 26.90 23.45
CA THR A 982 1.48 27.98 22.77
C THR A 982 0.15 27.50 22.19
N SER A 983 -0.06 26.18 22.08
CA SER A 983 -1.20 25.56 21.38
C SER A 983 -1.31 26.03 19.91
N GLU A 984 -0.18 26.33 19.28
CA GLU A 984 -0.09 26.68 17.88
C GLU A 984 0.34 25.45 17.06
N ALA A 985 -0.21 25.31 15.86
CA ALA A 985 0.24 24.32 14.89
C ALA A 985 0.74 24.99 13.61
N PHE A 986 1.72 24.35 12.98
CA PHE A 986 2.29 24.74 11.71
C PHE A 986 2.17 23.57 10.73
N VAL A 987 1.77 23.85 9.50
CA VAL A 987 1.65 22.88 8.41
C VAL A 987 2.74 23.14 7.39
N PHE A 988 3.43 22.09 6.97
CA PHE A 988 4.48 22.19 5.96
C PHE A 988 3.87 22.26 4.55
N ASP A 989 4.17 23.34 3.81
CA ASP A 989 3.65 23.59 2.46
C ASP A 989 4.56 23.06 1.33
N GLY A 990 5.68 22.41 1.69
CA GLY A 990 6.69 21.88 0.76
C GLY A 990 8.00 22.64 0.82
N ASN A 991 7.96 23.93 1.18
CA ASN A 991 9.14 24.77 1.37
C ASN A 991 9.24 25.28 2.81
N GLU A 992 8.14 25.79 3.35
CA GLU A 992 8.09 26.47 4.65
C GLU A 992 6.93 25.95 5.51
N PHE A 993 6.99 26.28 6.80
CA PHE A 993 5.94 25.97 7.76
C PHE A 993 5.00 27.18 7.88
N GLN A 994 3.75 27.00 7.50
CA GLN A 994 2.71 28.03 7.61
C GLN A 994 1.93 27.84 8.91
N PRO A 995 1.66 28.92 9.67
CA PRO A 995 0.81 28.84 10.86
C PRO A 995 -0.62 28.46 10.44
N LEU A 996 -1.22 27.56 11.20
CA LEU A 996 -2.60 27.13 10.99
C LEU A 996 -3.55 28.08 11.75
N ASP A 997 -4.14 29.05 11.03
CA ASP A 997 -5.13 29.97 11.60
C ASP A 997 -6.51 29.30 11.67
N VAL A 998 -6.87 28.76 12.84
CA VAL A 998 -8.10 27.98 13.00
C VAL A 998 -8.78 28.29 14.32
N SER A 999 -10.10 28.50 14.25
CA SER A 999 -10.99 28.51 15.40
C SER A 999 -10.98 27.15 16.09
N LEU A 1000 -10.57 27.12 17.36
CA LEU A 1000 -10.64 25.92 18.20
C LEU A 1000 -12.10 25.66 18.56
N ASP A 1001 -12.75 24.79 17.78
CA ASP A 1001 -14.07 24.26 18.13
C ASP A 1001 -13.93 23.26 19.30
N GLU A 1002 -14.90 23.27 20.22
CA GLU A 1002 -14.91 22.29 21.32
C GLU A 1002 -15.08 20.87 20.77
N LEU A 1003 -14.18 19.97 21.18
CA LEU A 1003 -14.30 18.56 20.85
C LEU A 1003 -15.49 17.93 21.58
N PRO A 1004 -16.30 17.11 20.90
CA PRO A 1004 -17.37 16.37 21.57
C PRO A 1004 -16.78 15.40 22.61
N GLU A 1005 -17.36 15.42 23.80
CA GLU A 1005 -16.93 14.61 24.94
C GLU A 1005 -17.79 13.34 25.08
N MET A 1006 -17.15 12.22 25.39
CA MET A 1006 -17.77 10.92 25.62
C MET A 1006 -17.25 10.32 26.93
N THR A 1007 -18.02 9.41 27.55
CA THR A 1007 -17.62 8.80 28.83
C THR A 1007 -16.74 7.56 28.67
N SER A 1008 -16.75 6.95 27.48
CA SER A 1008 -15.92 5.79 27.16
C SER A 1008 -15.74 5.64 25.65
N SER A 1009 -14.70 4.90 25.23
CA SER A 1009 -14.50 4.56 23.82
C SER A 1009 -15.71 3.86 23.19
N LEU A 1010 -16.47 3.08 23.96
CA LEU A 1010 -17.60 2.32 23.47
C LEU A 1010 -18.70 3.23 22.89
N GLU A 1011 -18.97 4.36 23.54
CA GLU A 1011 -20.00 5.33 23.10
C GLU A 1011 -19.63 6.00 21.77
N CYS A 1012 -18.33 6.15 21.48
CA CYS A 1012 -17.86 6.77 20.25
C CYS A 1012 -18.21 5.96 19.00
N TYR A 1013 -18.10 4.63 19.05
CA TYR A 1013 -18.19 3.79 17.84
C TYR A 1013 -19.41 2.86 17.77
N GLN A 1014 -20.17 2.73 18.85
CA GLN A 1014 -21.27 1.77 18.90
C GLN A 1014 -22.31 2.05 17.79
N GLY A 1015 -22.72 1.00 17.09
CA GLY A 1015 -23.74 1.12 16.03
C GLY A 1015 -23.23 1.64 14.69
N SER A 1016 -21.92 1.85 14.49
CA SER A 1016 -21.37 2.31 13.21
C SER A 1016 -20.19 1.47 12.70
N ARG A 1017 -20.17 1.24 11.39
CA ARG A 1017 -19.04 0.62 10.65
C ARG A 1017 -18.12 1.64 10.02
N ALA A 1018 -18.58 2.88 9.89
CA ALA A 1018 -17.86 3.94 9.23
C ALA A 1018 -16.62 4.35 10.05
N ASN A 1019 -15.75 5.12 9.41
CA ASN A 1019 -14.71 5.83 10.12
C ASN A 1019 -15.35 6.91 11.00
N ILE A 1020 -14.95 6.92 12.26
CA ILE A 1020 -15.55 7.75 13.31
C ILE A 1020 -14.69 9.01 13.49
N PRO A 1021 -15.29 10.20 13.70
CA PRO A 1021 -14.54 11.42 13.95
C PRO A 1021 -13.85 11.38 15.33
N PHE A 1022 -13.12 12.44 15.64
CA PHE A 1022 -12.35 12.57 16.88
C PHE A 1022 -13.26 12.94 18.06
N TYR A 1023 -13.01 12.34 19.22
CA TYR A 1023 -13.73 12.61 20.48
C TYR A 1023 -12.75 12.70 21.65
N SER A 1024 -13.09 13.51 22.64
CA SER A 1024 -12.41 13.51 23.94
C SER A 1024 -13.12 12.54 24.90
N ILE A 1025 -12.38 11.65 25.54
CA ILE A 1025 -12.90 10.68 26.51
C ILE A 1025 -12.61 11.23 27.91
N VAL A 1026 -13.68 11.55 28.64
CA VAL A 1026 -13.61 12.14 29.97
C VAL A 1026 -13.97 11.07 31.00
N GLU A 1027 -13.10 10.87 32.01
CA GLU A 1027 -13.40 9.95 33.11
C GLU A 1027 -14.64 10.44 33.88
N PRO A 1028 -15.65 9.58 34.14
CA PRO A 1028 -16.75 9.97 35.00
C PRO A 1028 -16.21 10.29 36.41
N PRO A 1029 -16.71 11.34 37.09
CA PRO A 1029 -16.29 11.66 38.44
C PRO A 1029 -16.53 10.45 39.35
N ARG A 1030 -15.47 9.96 39.99
CA ARG A 1030 -15.50 8.74 40.82
C ARG A 1030 -16.51 8.89 41.95
N HIS A 1031 -17.74 8.43 41.75
CA HIS A 1031 -18.57 7.99 42.88
C HIS A 1031 -17.86 6.81 43.52
N ARG A 1032 -17.51 6.94 44.81
CA ARG A 1032 -17.01 5.87 45.67
C ARG A 1032 -17.91 4.63 45.53
N SER A 1033 -17.59 3.74 44.60
CA SER A 1033 -18.21 2.42 44.51
C SER A 1033 -17.50 1.52 45.53
N GLN A 1034 -18.33 0.90 46.36
CA GLN A 1034 -17.95 -0.08 47.37
C GLN A 1034 -17.07 -1.17 46.76
N PRO A 1035 -16.11 -1.73 47.52
CA PRO A 1035 -15.28 -2.81 47.02
C PRO A 1035 -16.15 -4.00 46.61
N LEU A 1036 -16.07 -4.41 45.35
CA LEU A 1036 -16.55 -5.69 44.84
C LEU A 1036 -15.74 -6.83 45.51
N ARG A 1037 -16.10 -7.13 46.76
CA ARG A 1037 -15.89 -8.44 47.39
C ARG A 1037 -17.28 -9.00 47.65
N GLU A 1038 -17.60 -10.06 46.92
CA GLU A 1038 -18.64 -11.09 47.16
C GLU A 1038 -19.47 -11.39 45.91
N SER A 1039 -19.08 -12.45 45.19
CA SER A 1039 -19.97 -13.44 44.56
C SER A 1039 -19.17 -14.47 43.77
N LEU A 1040 -18.18 -15.09 44.40
CA LEU A 1040 -17.58 -16.34 43.93
C LEU A 1040 -17.34 -17.28 45.13
N SER A 1041 -18.43 -17.69 45.78
CA SER A 1041 -18.49 -18.94 46.53
C SER A 1041 -19.94 -19.28 46.86
N GLU A 1042 -20.26 -20.57 46.79
CA GLU A 1042 -21.56 -21.20 47.08
C GLU A 1042 -22.57 -21.26 45.93
N GLN A 1043 -22.31 -22.15 44.97
CA GLN A 1043 -23.21 -23.29 44.71
C GLN A 1043 -22.52 -24.32 43.81
N GLN A 1044 -22.81 -25.60 44.05
CA GLN A 1044 -22.36 -26.80 43.33
C GLN A 1044 -21.02 -27.43 43.75
N PHE A 1045 -20.92 -27.81 45.02
CA PHE A 1045 -20.45 -29.16 45.36
C PHE A 1045 -21.53 -29.85 46.18
N GLY A 1046 -22.26 -30.76 45.54
CA GLY A 1046 -23.32 -31.56 46.14
C GLY A 1046 -23.51 -32.84 45.33
N ALA A 1047 -23.12 -33.95 45.95
CA ALA A 1047 -23.02 -35.30 45.42
C ALA A 1047 -24.27 -35.84 44.69
N ALA A 1048 -24.03 -36.67 43.68
CA ALA A 1048 -24.85 -37.85 43.41
C ALA A 1048 -23.96 -38.94 42.78
N GLY A 1049 -23.66 -39.98 43.56
CA GLY A 1049 -23.11 -41.23 43.06
C GLY A 1049 -24.19 -42.16 42.49
N ALA A 1050 -23.71 -43.25 41.90
CA ALA A 1050 -24.41 -44.50 41.62
C ALA A 1050 -25.58 -44.45 40.61
N ARG A 1051 -25.27 -44.67 39.33
CA ARG A 1051 -25.62 -45.89 38.58
C ARG A 1051 -24.99 -45.88 37.19
#